data_AF-A0A2U1USK8-F1
#
_entry.id   AF-A0A2U1USK8-F1
#
_cell.length_a   1.000
_cell.length_b   1.000
_cell.length_c   1.000
_cell.angle_alpha   90.00
_cell.angle_beta   90.00
_cell.angle_gamma   90.00
#
_symmetry.space_group_name_H-M   'P 1'
#
loop_
_entity.id
_entity.type
_entity.pdbx_description
1 polymer ?
#
loop_
_entity_poly.entity_id
_entity_poly.type
_entity_poly.pdbx_seq_one_letter_code
_entity_poly.pdbx_strand_id
1 'polypeptide(L)'
;MKQLMPPIDTSSDNTFHDGNPLTGELGTIVSALFMNNVQGVIRNLQSELINVMKEAGVDVDDSNESQVLSALQKLFLTQSLKSLATEDLNTITTPGRKFQSAIGNAMEERNYPVEATGMLDIIKTSETGIRQAYYPSNSSSVYHRFCDDISSVQPVFSKWEDAINKLSASSGAFSVGFLRESVYSGSVGEYLHKAVLYLTPEMFGALGDGISDDRKAIQDAIDKANEIFLTSGKMVDLYIAGFHLVKLNPNSLGIGGEVAAGRGVLCIKPGVRICGFGTIKLDPSFSGGSSGAIITNWAGPVDNCTIQDITLDGSYGESSGSGITAINIVDSENVTISGARIINSTSGGVYLRKSSGSSGDYGCKNSKIIGCNLNKLAYIGIQCEKPNGVIISQNTINESTDNSIDIEGNNSSSTTVGFSERIIISNNSLSSLGHGIFLESCGNAIISGNSMKSKGDGIISNRINSSSAFNQITNNTISAYSGDDASSAIRFINSVGGTAVFGNFIKNKHSAFKFESGIDGLDIGVNYLTGISTFIFNVAKYASSLVRSRLGAQFVYGNQAEGKPYTTSPRNSPGNYPARMSYRVSYSQPHFSEIAGNGEDNMVYKTGVLQLNSTWSGYAVYTSGNTVLNGSLGSAGEFLAINGKYYKISSVTASETTVTKWDGTGYTPGDFTSDFDLAYAYSTHRAEWGNL
;
A
#
# COMPACT_ATOMS: atom_id res chain seq x y z
N MET A 1 42.06 14.29 35.99
CA MET A 1 42.59 15.32 35.06
C MET A 1 42.28 16.72 35.55
N LYS A 2 43.24 17.66 35.40
CA LYS A 2 43.03 19.09 35.67
C LYS A 2 41.91 19.66 34.81
N GLN A 3 41.28 20.72 35.32
CA GLN A 3 40.35 21.54 34.56
C GLN A 3 41.02 22.09 33.30
N LEU A 4 40.22 22.37 32.27
CA LEU A 4 40.68 22.91 31.01
C LEU A 4 41.54 24.15 31.23
N MET A 5 42.68 24.22 30.55
CA MET A 5 43.59 25.37 30.63
C MET A 5 42.86 26.65 30.19
N PRO A 6 42.94 27.75 30.96
CA PRO A 6 42.44 29.05 30.50
C PRO A 6 43.10 29.45 29.18
N PRO A 7 42.36 30.06 28.24
CA PRO A 7 42.95 30.49 26.98
C PRO A 7 43.95 31.65 27.20
N ILE A 8 44.76 31.97 26.18
CA ILE A 8 45.68 33.09 26.26
C ILE A 8 44.90 34.40 26.36
N ASP A 9 45.29 35.30 27.25
CA ASP A 9 44.58 36.56 27.49
C ASP A 9 44.95 37.58 26.41
N THR A 10 44.19 37.58 25.32
CA THR A 10 44.27 38.59 24.25
C THR A 10 42.97 39.35 24.14
N SER A 11 43.05 40.65 23.90
CA SER A 11 41.93 41.59 23.95
C SER A 11 40.81 41.35 22.92
N SER A 12 41.03 40.55 21.88
CA SER A 12 40.06 40.36 20.79
C SER A 12 39.33 39.01 20.82
N ASP A 13 39.99 37.89 21.09
CA ASP A 13 39.40 36.55 20.90
C ASP A 13 40.01 35.40 21.73
N ASN A 14 40.91 35.69 22.66
CA ASN A 14 41.69 34.72 23.43
C ASN A 14 42.54 33.72 22.62
N THR A 15 43.13 34.15 21.50
CA THR A 15 44.00 33.32 20.63
C THR A 15 45.37 33.95 20.38
N PHE A 16 46.32 33.17 19.85
CA PHE A 16 47.62 33.68 19.45
C PHE A 16 47.55 34.34 18.07
N HIS A 17 48.06 35.57 17.98
CA HIS A 17 48.16 36.34 16.74
C HIS A 17 49.63 36.60 16.40
N ASP A 18 49.97 36.48 15.13
CA ASP A 18 51.27 36.92 14.62
C ASP A 18 51.33 38.45 14.61
N GLY A 19 52.52 39.01 14.82
CA GLY A 19 52.74 40.43 14.58
C GLY A 19 52.69 40.74 13.09
N ASN A 20 52.21 41.92 12.73
CA ASN A 20 52.16 42.40 11.34
C ASN A 20 53.19 43.52 11.12
N PRO A 21 54.33 43.23 10.45
CA PRO A 21 55.38 44.22 10.23
C PRO A 21 54.96 45.39 9.33
N LEU A 22 53.91 45.21 8.50
CA LEU A 22 53.42 46.26 7.59
C LEU A 22 52.55 47.29 8.31
N THR A 23 51.88 46.90 9.39
CA THR A 23 50.99 47.78 10.18
C THR A 23 51.60 48.19 11.52
N GLY A 24 52.70 47.55 11.94
CA GLY A 24 53.32 47.76 13.25
C GLY A 24 52.61 47.04 14.40
N GLU A 25 51.63 46.19 14.09
CA GLU A 25 50.91 45.40 15.09
C GLU A 25 51.84 44.33 15.70
N LEU A 26 51.89 44.25 17.02
CA LEU A 26 52.73 43.29 17.74
C LEU A 26 51.99 41.96 17.89
N GLY A 27 52.73 40.85 17.80
CA GLY A 27 52.17 39.52 18.03
C GLY A 27 51.88 39.24 19.50
N THR A 28 51.09 38.21 19.75
CA THR A 28 50.71 37.78 21.11
C THR A 28 51.94 37.31 21.89
N ILE A 29 52.20 37.94 23.04
CA ILE A 29 53.27 37.53 23.95
C ILE A 29 52.84 36.26 24.70
N VAL A 30 53.68 35.22 24.64
CA VAL A 30 53.51 34.01 25.44
C VAL A 30 53.81 34.36 26.91
N SER A 31 52.76 34.49 27.72
CA SER A 31 52.91 34.87 29.13
C SER A 31 53.43 33.73 30.00
N ALA A 32 54.12 34.08 31.09
CA ALA A 32 54.54 33.10 32.10
C ALA A 32 53.34 32.36 32.71
N LEU A 33 52.19 33.04 32.86
CA LEU A 33 50.95 32.41 33.32
C LEU A 33 50.51 31.30 32.37
N PHE A 34 50.49 31.56 31.05
CA PHE A 34 50.12 30.57 30.06
C PHE A 34 51.09 29.38 30.07
N MET A 35 52.40 29.60 30.06
CA MET A 35 53.40 28.52 30.08
C MET A 35 53.37 27.70 31.37
N ASN A 36 53.14 28.34 32.53
CA ASN A 36 52.96 27.63 33.80
C ASN A 36 51.69 26.76 33.79
N ASN A 37 50.61 27.23 33.15
CA ASN A 37 49.40 26.44 32.98
C ASN A 37 49.64 25.24 32.05
N VAL A 38 50.34 25.43 30.92
CA VAL A 38 50.74 24.34 30.00
C VAL A 38 51.57 23.29 30.74
N GLN A 39 52.63 23.71 31.44
CA GLN A 39 53.46 22.83 32.27
C GLN A 39 52.61 22.10 33.32
N GLY A 40 51.68 22.81 33.96
CA GLY A 40 50.80 22.27 34.98
C GLY A 40 49.85 21.19 34.46
N VAL A 41 49.33 21.32 33.24
CA VAL A 41 48.44 20.34 32.59
C VAL A 41 49.23 19.13 32.10
N ILE A 42 50.38 19.34 31.45
CA ILE A 42 51.25 18.25 30.98
C ILE A 42 51.70 17.37 32.14
N ARG A 43 52.17 17.98 33.25
CA ARG A 43 52.58 17.23 34.45
C ARG A 43 51.43 16.45 35.08
N ASN A 44 50.22 17.01 35.07
CA ASN A 44 49.05 16.30 35.58
C ASN A 44 48.68 15.11 34.69
N LEU A 45 48.67 15.29 33.36
CA LEU A 45 48.45 14.20 32.41
C LEU A 45 49.48 13.09 32.61
N GLN A 46 50.77 13.44 32.73
CA GLN A 46 51.82 12.48 33.04
C GLN A 46 51.56 11.75 34.36
N SER A 47 51.14 12.45 35.42
CA SER A 47 50.81 11.81 36.71
C SER A 47 49.63 10.83 36.61
N GLU A 48 48.58 11.15 35.85
CA GLU A 48 47.44 10.24 35.61
C GLU A 48 47.88 8.99 34.86
N LEU A 49 48.71 9.14 33.81
CA LEU A 49 49.27 8.01 33.07
C LEU A 49 50.19 7.15 33.96
N ILE A 50 50.99 7.77 34.83
CA ILE A 50 51.80 7.05 35.83
C ILE A 50 50.92 6.27 36.81
N ASN A 51 49.78 6.82 37.24
CA ASN A 51 48.85 6.10 38.10
C ASN A 51 48.28 4.86 37.41
N VAL A 52 47.94 4.94 36.11
CA VAL A 52 47.50 3.76 35.32
C VAL A 52 48.60 2.71 35.25
N MET A 53 49.86 3.11 35.04
CA MET A 53 50.99 2.18 35.00
C MET A 53 51.24 1.53 36.36
N LYS A 54 51.16 2.31 37.44
CA LYS A 54 51.30 1.82 38.82
C LYS A 54 50.22 0.78 39.16
N GLU A 55 48.96 1.04 38.79
CA GLU A 55 47.86 0.09 38.98
C GLU A 55 48.10 -1.22 38.22
N ALA A 56 48.71 -1.12 37.02
CA ALA A 56 49.10 -2.28 36.22
C ALA A 56 50.38 -3.00 36.70
N GLY A 57 51.04 -2.51 37.77
CA GLY A 57 52.35 -3.00 38.21
C GLY A 57 53.43 -2.84 37.13
N VAL A 58 53.46 -1.70 36.46
CA VAL A 58 54.47 -1.29 35.46
C VAL A 58 55.21 -0.08 36.02
N ASP A 59 56.52 -0.19 36.17
CA ASP A 59 57.37 0.92 36.59
C ASP A 59 57.61 1.89 35.42
N VAL A 60 57.80 3.17 35.75
CA VAL A 60 58.08 4.21 34.75
C VAL A 60 59.50 4.05 34.23
N ASP A 61 59.64 3.99 32.90
CA ASP A 61 60.92 3.88 32.20
C ASP A 61 61.00 4.93 31.08
N ASP A 62 61.95 5.85 31.19
CA ASP A 62 62.13 6.96 30.24
C ASP A 62 62.68 6.50 28.88
N SER A 63 63.17 5.27 28.78
CA SER A 63 63.60 4.64 27.54
C SER A 63 62.51 3.83 26.83
N ASN A 64 61.33 3.67 27.44
CA ASN A 64 60.22 2.86 26.92
C ASN A 64 59.01 3.71 26.49
N GLU A 65 58.77 3.80 25.18
CA GLU A 65 57.66 4.56 24.60
C GLU A 65 56.32 3.81 24.62
N SER A 66 56.30 2.53 25.02
CA SER A 66 55.11 1.67 24.98
C SER A 66 54.54 1.27 26.35
N GLN A 67 55.13 1.76 27.44
CA GLN A 67 54.77 1.42 28.83
C GLN A 67 53.30 1.63 29.20
N VAL A 68 52.65 2.70 28.70
CA VAL A 68 51.21 2.93 28.91
C VAL A 68 50.39 1.87 28.19
N LEU A 69 50.77 1.50 26.96
CA LEU A 69 50.12 0.41 26.24
C LEU A 69 50.30 -0.93 26.96
N SER A 70 51.50 -1.23 27.46
CA SER A 70 51.76 -2.43 28.26
C SER A 70 50.94 -2.47 29.55
N ALA A 71 50.77 -1.32 30.22
CA ALA A 71 49.91 -1.20 31.40
C ALA A 71 48.43 -1.48 31.07
N LEU A 72 47.92 -0.89 29.99
CA LEU A 72 46.56 -1.17 29.51
C LEU A 72 46.39 -2.64 29.13
N GLN A 73 47.35 -3.21 28.40
CA GLN A 73 47.35 -4.64 28.08
C GLN A 73 47.34 -5.51 29.33
N LYS A 74 48.09 -5.17 30.39
CA LYS A 74 48.02 -5.90 31.65
C LYS A 74 46.66 -5.76 32.35
N LEU A 75 46.10 -4.56 32.39
CA LEU A 75 44.81 -4.33 33.04
C LEU A 75 43.65 -5.03 32.30
N PHE A 76 43.73 -5.16 30.98
CA PHE A 76 42.62 -5.67 30.14
C PHE A 76 42.83 -7.07 29.55
N LEU A 77 44.06 -7.55 29.37
CA LEU A 77 44.36 -8.85 28.72
C LEU A 77 44.83 -9.94 29.69
N THR A 78 45.49 -9.61 30.82
CA THR A 78 45.98 -10.64 31.77
C THR A 78 44.88 -11.37 32.52
N GLN A 79 43.66 -10.82 32.58
CA GLN A 79 42.50 -11.56 33.08
C GLN A 79 42.14 -12.76 32.20
N SER A 80 42.71 -12.97 31.02
CA SER A 80 42.39 -14.13 30.16
C SER A 80 43.36 -15.32 30.27
N LEU A 81 44.42 -15.24 31.11
CA LEU A 81 45.59 -16.13 31.01
C LEU A 81 45.91 -16.97 32.27
N LYS A 82 45.12 -16.93 33.34
CA LYS A 82 45.37 -17.81 34.51
C LYS A 82 44.80 -19.22 34.25
N SER A 83 45.68 -20.22 34.09
CA SER A 83 45.28 -21.63 34.13
C SER A 83 44.84 -22.03 35.53
N LEU A 84 43.73 -22.76 35.63
CA LEU A 84 43.19 -23.30 36.88
C LEU A 84 43.98 -24.51 37.38
N ALA A 85 44.78 -25.16 36.53
CA ALA A 85 45.53 -26.38 36.86
C ALA A 85 44.67 -27.35 37.70
N THR A 86 45.06 -27.65 38.94
CA THR A 86 44.38 -28.57 39.86
C THR A 86 43.46 -27.86 40.88
N GLU A 87 43.19 -26.57 40.73
CA GLU A 87 42.35 -25.77 41.64
C GLU A 87 40.88 -26.28 41.65
N ASP A 88 40.26 -26.28 42.83
CA ASP A 88 38.83 -26.57 43.02
C ASP A 88 38.01 -25.30 42.77
N LEU A 89 37.00 -25.36 41.89
CA LEU A 89 36.19 -24.20 41.52
C LEU A 89 35.45 -23.53 42.69
N ASN A 90 35.19 -24.23 43.79
CA ASN A 90 34.59 -23.64 45.00
C ASN A 90 35.57 -22.73 45.76
N THR A 91 36.87 -22.84 45.51
CA THR A 91 37.88 -21.95 46.11
C THR A 91 38.13 -20.69 45.27
N ILE A 92 37.51 -20.60 44.10
CA ILE A 92 37.81 -19.60 43.08
C ILE A 92 36.79 -18.46 43.12
N THR A 93 37.08 -17.45 43.94
CA THR A 93 36.13 -16.34 44.19
C THR A 93 36.55 -14.99 43.60
N THR A 94 37.79 -14.86 43.17
CA THR A 94 38.30 -13.59 42.59
C THR A 94 37.70 -13.33 41.21
N PRO A 95 37.06 -12.17 40.98
CA PRO A 95 36.52 -11.81 39.66
C PRO A 95 37.57 -11.82 38.55
N GLY A 96 37.11 -12.13 37.34
CA GLY A 96 37.94 -12.23 36.15
C GLY A 96 37.82 -13.60 35.49
N ARG A 97 38.52 -13.73 34.36
CA ARG A 97 38.46 -14.91 33.51
C ARG A 97 39.63 -15.85 33.80
N LYS A 98 39.40 -17.14 33.64
CA LYS A 98 40.38 -18.21 33.85
C LYS A 98 40.11 -19.32 32.84
N PHE A 99 41.03 -20.26 32.70
CA PHE A 99 40.81 -21.42 31.83
C PHE A 99 41.28 -22.73 32.47
N GLN A 100 40.65 -23.82 32.09
CA GLN A 100 41.11 -25.18 32.36
C GLN A 100 41.64 -25.79 31.07
N SER A 101 42.92 -26.16 31.06
CA SER A 101 43.63 -26.68 29.90
C SER A 101 43.77 -28.19 29.84
N ALA A 102 43.45 -28.91 30.92
CA ALA A 102 43.53 -30.37 30.97
C ALA A 102 42.20 -30.97 31.41
N ILE A 103 41.67 -31.87 30.57
CA ILE A 103 40.39 -32.57 30.87
C ILE A 103 40.46 -33.34 32.19
N GLY A 104 41.60 -33.97 32.50
CA GLY A 104 41.78 -34.70 33.76
C GLY A 104 41.76 -33.84 35.04
N ASN A 105 41.77 -32.52 34.89
CA ASN A 105 41.58 -31.58 36.01
C ASN A 105 40.17 -30.95 36.02
N ALA A 106 39.36 -31.14 34.98
CA ALA A 106 38.01 -30.61 34.85
C ALA A 106 36.96 -31.58 35.41
N MET A 107 37.19 -32.13 36.59
CA MET A 107 36.41 -33.26 37.12
C MET A 107 35.36 -32.82 38.14
N GLU A 108 34.32 -33.65 38.36
CA GLU A 108 33.29 -33.42 39.39
C GLU A 108 33.90 -33.27 40.79
N GLU A 109 34.98 -34.00 41.10
CA GLU A 109 35.75 -33.89 42.36
C GLU A 109 36.30 -32.48 42.63
N ARG A 110 36.44 -31.64 41.60
CA ARG A 110 36.88 -30.24 41.70
C ARG A 110 35.77 -29.25 41.36
N ASN A 111 34.52 -29.71 41.43
CA ASN A 111 33.31 -28.94 41.23
C ASN A 111 33.14 -28.36 39.81
N TYR A 112 33.66 -29.03 38.78
CA TYR A 112 33.34 -28.70 37.39
C TYR A 112 31.95 -29.22 37.00
N PRO A 113 31.20 -28.49 36.15
CA PRO A 113 29.88 -28.94 35.70
C PRO A 113 29.94 -30.08 34.68
N VAL A 114 31.08 -30.27 34.01
CA VAL A 114 31.29 -31.27 32.97
C VAL A 114 32.79 -31.59 32.85
N GLU A 115 33.11 -32.85 32.50
CA GLU A 115 34.47 -33.33 32.21
C GLU A 115 34.99 -32.82 30.86
N ALA A 116 35.24 -31.51 30.77
CA ALA A 116 35.78 -30.88 29.58
C ALA A 116 36.66 -29.68 29.93
N THR A 117 37.71 -29.46 29.16
CA THR A 117 38.47 -28.19 29.18
C THR A 117 37.56 -27.01 28.84
N GLY A 118 37.94 -25.79 29.21
CA GLY A 118 37.05 -24.65 29.02
C GLY A 118 37.50 -23.39 29.71
N MET A 119 36.63 -22.39 29.66
CA MET A 119 36.84 -21.08 30.26
C MET A 119 35.91 -20.93 31.47
N LEU A 120 36.42 -20.36 32.56
CA LEU A 120 35.64 -19.93 33.70
C LEU A 120 35.63 -18.40 33.75
N ASP A 121 34.45 -17.81 33.81
CA ASP A 121 34.28 -16.37 34.06
C ASP A 121 33.66 -16.17 35.44
N ILE A 122 34.27 -15.28 36.24
CA ILE A 122 33.83 -14.99 37.61
C ILE A 122 33.44 -13.53 37.66
N ILE A 123 32.16 -13.27 37.89
CA ILE A 123 31.56 -11.94 37.79
C ILE A 123 31.11 -11.55 39.20
N LYS A 124 31.55 -10.38 39.67
CA LYS A 124 31.08 -9.82 40.94
C LYS A 124 29.62 -9.38 40.79
N THR A 125 28.75 -9.84 41.68
CA THR A 125 27.31 -9.52 41.66
C THR A 125 26.85 -8.65 42.83
N SER A 126 27.63 -8.60 43.91
CA SER A 126 27.47 -7.65 45.03
C SER A 126 28.82 -7.46 45.74
N GLU A 127 28.88 -6.72 46.85
CA GLU A 127 30.12 -6.59 47.63
C GLU A 127 30.71 -7.94 48.05
N THR A 128 29.84 -8.90 48.41
CA THR A 128 30.20 -10.24 48.89
C THR A 128 29.78 -11.36 47.93
N GLY A 129 28.99 -11.07 46.90
CA GLY A 129 28.42 -12.08 46.00
C GLY A 129 29.13 -12.17 44.66
N ILE A 130 29.18 -13.38 44.11
CA ILE A 130 29.73 -13.67 42.77
C ILE A 130 28.85 -14.65 41.99
N ARG A 131 29.01 -14.61 40.67
CA ARG A 131 28.53 -15.63 39.73
C ARG A 131 29.71 -16.25 39.01
N GLN A 132 29.70 -17.58 38.89
CA GLN A 132 30.60 -18.31 38.02
C GLN A 132 29.86 -18.77 36.77
N ALA A 133 30.50 -18.63 35.61
CA ALA A 133 30.06 -19.14 34.32
C ALA A 133 31.14 -20.02 33.70
N TYR A 134 30.83 -21.27 33.38
CA TYR A 134 31.77 -22.20 32.72
C TYR A 134 31.36 -22.46 31.28
N TYR A 135 32.32 -22.31 30.37
CA TYR A 135 32.19 -22.46 28.94
C TYR A 135 33.08 -23.64 28.50
N PRO A 136 32.51 -24.86 28.36
CA PRO A 136 33.26 -26.01 27.87
C PRO A 136 33.76 -25.75 26.45
N SER A 137 34.97 -26.19 26.13
CA SER A 137 35.56 -26.02 24.80
C SER A 137 34.94 -26.92 23.73
N ASN A 138 34.11 -27.89 24.12
CA ASN A 138 33.53 -28.93 23.27
C ASN A 138 32.00 -28.86 23.18
N SER A 139 31.36 -27.82 23.73
CA SER A 139 29.91 -27.65 23.73
C SER A 139 29.52 -26.19 23.57
N SER A 140 28.31 -25.94 23.07
CA SER A 140 27.68 -24.61 23.11
C SER A 140 26.99 -24.31 24.45
N SER A 141 26.86 -25.30 25.33
CA SER A 141 26.29 -25.12 26.69
C SER A 141 27.13 -24.13 27.51
N VAL A 142 26.45 -23.36 28.34
CA VAL A 142 27.09 -22.49 29.32
C VAL A 142 26.48 -22.81 30.68
N TYR A 143 27.33 -23.17 31.63
CA TYR A 143 26.89 -23.52 32.97
C TYR A 143 27.04 -22.32 33.89
N HIS A 144 26.03 -22.02 34.70
CA HIS A 144 26.07 -20.94 35.68
C HIS A 144 25.82 -21.46 37.09
N ARG A 145 26.46 -20.81 38.06
CA ARG A 145 26.14 -20.94 39.49
C ARG A 145 26.48 -19.65 40.23
N PHE A 146 25.95 -19.46 41.41
CA PHE A 146 26.19 -18.27 42.24
C PHE A 146 26.68 -18.64 43.63
N CYS A 147 27.36 -17.70 44.28
CA CYS A 147 27.70 -17.72 45.69
C CYS A 147 27.36 -16.34 46.26
N ASP A 148 26.45 -16.28 47.23
CA ASP A 148 25.94 -15.01 47.76
C ASP A 148 26.91 -14.32 48.73
N ASP A 149 27.82 -15.10 49.34
CA ASP A 149 28.78 -14.61 50.32
C ASP A 149 30.14 -15.36 50.28
N ILE A 150 31.09 -14.75 49.58
CA ILE A 150 32.48 -15.21 49.46
C ILE A 150 33.34 -14.88 50.70
N SER A 151 32.83 -14.10 51.65
CA SER A 151 33.55 -13.76 52.89
C SER A 151 33.49 -14.86 53.94
N SER A 152 32.60 -15.82 53.75
CA SER A 152 32.50 -17.02 54.59
C SER A 152 33.77 -17.88 54.51
N VAL A 153 34.13 -18.53 55.62
CA VAL A 153 35.32 -19.42 55.71
C VAL A 153 35.24 -20.60 54.72
N GLN A 154 34.02 -20.94 54.29
CA GLN A 154 33.73 -21.94 53.26
C GLN A 154 32.59 -21.42 52.36
N PRO A 155 32.91 -20.75 51.24
CA PRO A 155 31.92 -20.23 50.29
C PRO A 155 31.00 -21.33 49.77
N VAL A 156 29.69 -21.15 49.95
CA VAL A 156 28.67 -22.10 49.47
C VAL A 156 28.22 -21.68 48.08
N PHE A 157 28.42 -22.56 47.09
CA PHE A 157 27.95 -22.35 45.73
C PHE A 157 26.63 -23.08 45.48
N SER A 158 25.76 -22.46 44.69
CA SER A 158 24.60 -23.14 44.13
C SER A 158 25.04 -24.30 43.21
N LYS A 159 24.10 -25.20 42.91
CA LYS A 159 24.30 -26.18 41.83
C LYS A 159 24.56 -25.46 40.51
N TRP A 160 25.31 -26.11 39.63
CA TRP A 160 25.46 -25.68 38.24
C TRP A 160 24.14 -25.86 37.49
N GLU A 161 23.78 -24.87 36.69
CA GLU A 161 22.62 -24.90 35.79
C GLU A 161 23.08 -24.63 34.36
N ASP A 162 22.66 -25.47 33.40
CA ASP A 162 22.91 -25.23 31.97
C ASP A 162 21.91 -24.21 31.42
N ALA A 163 22.42 -23.09 30.90
CA ALA A 163 21.63 -22.02 30.30
C ALA A 163 20.77 -22.49 29.11
N ILE A 164 21.23 -23.50 28.34
CA ILE A 164 20.50 -24.01 27.18
C ILE A 164 19.35 -24.92 27.59
N ASN A 165 19.53 -25.78 28.61
CA ASN A 165 18.47 -26.68 29.07
C ASN A 165 17.27 -25.94 29.70
N LYS A 166 17.45 -24.71 30.19
CA LYS A 166 16.32 -23.83 30.57
C LYS A 166 15.61 -23.19 29.37
N LEU A 167 16.27 -23.04 28.23
CA LEU A 167 15.67 -22.54 26.98
C LEU A 167 14.92 -23.64 26.21
N SER A 168 15.28 -24.91 26.39
CA SER A 168 14.63 -26.07 25.75
C SER A 168 13.63 -26.81 26.64
N ALA A 169 13.46 -26.41 27.90
CA ALA A 169 12.42 -26.97 28.77
C ALA A 169 11.04 -26.46 28.32
N SER A 170 10.22 -27.37 27.80
CA SER A 170 8.85 -27.18 27.30
C SER A 170 7.83 -26.85 28.39
N SER A 171 8.20 -26.06 29.40
CA SER A 171 7.35 -25.67 30.52
C SER A 171 7.37 -24.16 30.72
N GLY A 172 6.66 -23.44 29.84
CA GLY A 172 5.91 -22.22 30.13
C GLY A 172 6.45 -21.22 31.16
N ALA A 173 7.71 -20.80 31.09
CA ALA A 173 8.23 -19.72 31.91
C ALA A 173 9.05 -18.70 31.09
N PHE A 174 8.37 -17.61 30.72
CA PHE A 174 8.81 -16.23 30.45
C PHE A 174 10.24 -15.92 29.93
N SER A 175 10.24 -15.16 28.82
CA SER A 175 11.23 -14.25 28.19
C SER A 175 12.37 -13.71 29.08
N VAL A 176 13.56 -13.34 28.56
CA VAL A 176 13.84 -12.05 27.89
C VAL A 176 15.30 -12.02 27.34
N GLY A 177 15.49 -11.37 26.19
CA GLY A 177 16.80 -11.00 25.63
C GLY A 177 17.44 -9.75 26.25
N PHE A 178 18.77 -9.75 26.27
CA PHE A 178 19.74 -8.67 26.49
C PHE A 178 19.39 -7.42 27.35
N LEU A 179 20.16 -7.30 28.44
CA LEU A 179 20.25 -6.20 29.42
C LEU A 179 20.85 -4.90 28.83
N ARG A 180 20.36 -3.74 29.30
CA ARG A 180 21.15 -2.49 29.39
C ARG A 180 20.79 -1.75 30.68
N GLU A 181 21.75 -1.67 31.59
CA GLU A 181 21.55 -1.34 33.01
C GLU A 181 21.45 0.17 33.31
N SER A 182 21.68 1.06 32.33
CA SER A 182 21.93 2.47 32.60
C SER A 182 20.70 3.41 32.58
N VAL A 183 19.46 2.91 32.63
CA VAL A 183 18.29 3.78 32.37
C VAL A 183 17.13 3.72 33.40
N TYR A 184 17.03 2.75 34.32
CA TYR A 184 15.86 2.70 35.22
C TYR A 184 16.13 2.09 36.62
N SER A 185 15.43 2.61 37.63
CA SER A 185 15.56 2.27 39.07
C SER A 185 14.37 1.46 39.64
N GLY A 186 13.76 0.57 38.85
CA GLY A 186 12.60 -0.25 39.26
C GLY A 186 12.97 -1.69 39.62
N SER A 187 12.03 -2.44 40.19
CA SER A 187 12.20 -3.87 40.50
C SER A 187 12.32 -4.72 39.22
N VAL A 188 12.98 -5.88 39.30
CA VAL A 188 13.09 -6.85 38.17
C VAL A 188 11.72 -7.23 37.61
N GLY A 189 10.68 -7.27 38.44
CA GLY A 189 9.29 -7.50 38.01
C GLY A 189 8.71 -6.36 37.16
N GLU A 190 9.03 -5.11 37.48
CA GLU A 190 8.64 -3.94 36.67
C GLU A 190 9.46 -3.82 35.37
N TYR A 191 10.70 -4.31 35.36
CA TYR A 191 11.53 -4.44 34.16
C TYR A 191 10.96 -5.49 33.20
N LEU A 192 10.63 -6.68 33.70
CA LEU A 192 10.06 -7.79 32.92
C LEU A 192 8.66 -7.47 32.37
N HIS A 193 7.84 -6.71 33.10
CA HIS A 193 6.54 -6.24 32.62
C HIS A 193 6.66 -5.18 31.49
N LYS A 194 7.84 -4.57 31.32
CA LYS A 194 8.11 -3.52 30.32
C LYS A 194 9.04 -3.95 29.18
N ALA A 195 9.60 -5.17 29.21
CA ALA A 195 10.63 -5.67 28.30
C ALA A 195 10.13 -6.68 27.23
N VAL A 196 8.82 -6.82 27.01
CA VAL A 196 8.32 -7.60 25.86
C VAL A 196 8.49 -6.77 24.60
N LEU A 197 9.55 -7.07 23.84
CA LEU A 197 9.81 -6.43 22.55
C LEU A 197 8.83 -6.94 21.46
N TYR A 198 8.44 -8.22 21.53
CA TYR A 198 7.46 -8.87 20.66
C TYR A 198 6.95 -10.18 21.30
N LEU A 199 5.76 -10.62 20.88
CA LEU A 199 5.18 -11.96 21.12
C LEU A 199 5.37 -12.82 19.87
N THR A 200 5.39 -14.14 20.03
CA THR A 200 5.40 -15.10 18.91
C THR A 200 4.36 -16.18 19.17
N PRO A 201 3.74 -16.79 18.14
CA PRO A 201 2.84 -17.93 18.34
C PRO A 201 3.47 -19.09 19.12
N GLU A 202 4.77 -19.33 18.97
CA GLU A 202 5.52 -20.42 19.61
C GLU A 202 5.56 -20.27 21.14
N MET A 203 5.54 -19.04 21.66
CA MET A 203 5.40 -18.77 23.10
C MET A 203 4.08 -19.31 23.68
N PHE A 204 3.10 -19.58 22.80
CA PHE A 204 1.78 -20.10 23.12
C PHE A 204 1.59 -21.54 22.58
N GLY A 205 2.68 -22.20 22.17
CA GLY A 205 2.68 -23.60 21.76
C GLY A 205 2.41 -23.85 20.27
N ALA A 206 2.51 -22.83 19.41
CA ALA A 206 2.53 -23.06 17.97
C ALA A 206 3.77 -23.88 17.57
N LEU A 207 3.63 -24.73 16.55
CA LEU A 207 4.73 -25.54 16.03
C LEU A 207 5.38 -24.93 14.77
N GLY A 208 4.63 -24.16 13.98
CA GLY A 208 5.16 -23.48 12.79
C GLY A 208 5.67 -24.45 11.71
N ASP A 209 5.19 -25.70 11.74
CA ASP A 209 5.64 -26.83 10.90
C ASP A 209 4.86 -26.97 9.59
N GLY A 210 3.80 -26.16 9.40
CA GLY A 210 2.87 -26.22 8.29
C GLY A 210 1.98 -27.44 8.21
N ILE A 211 1.87 -28.19 9.30
CA ILE A 211 1.06 -29.42 9.41
C ILE A 211 0.07 -29.29 10.56
N SER A 212 0.52 -28.76 11.69
CA SER A 212 -0.25 -28.63 12.92
C SER A 212 -1.17 -27.42 12.88
N ASP A 213 -2.38 -27.53 13.43
CA ASP A 213 -3.32 -26.40 13.51
C ASP A 213 -2.89 -25.42 14.60
N ASP A 214 -2.12 -24.41 14.20
CA ASP A 214 -1.53 -23.40 15.09
C ASP A 214 -2.52 -22.29 15.47
N ARG A 215 -3.76 -22.34 14.96
CA ARG A 215 -4.77 -21.31 15.17
C ARG A 215 -4.93 -20.92 16.64
N LYS A 216 -4.97 -21.91 17.55
CA LYS A 216 -5.19 -21.64 18.97
C LYS A 216 -4.03 -20.84 19.57
N ALA A 217 -2.80 -21.25 19.30
CA ALA A 217 -1.61 -20.56 19.79
C ALA A 217 -1.50 -19.13 19.22
N ILE A 218 -1.83 -18.94 17.93
CA ILE A 218 -1.89 -17.60 17.33
C ILE A 218 -2.98 -16.74 17.99
N GLN A 219 -4.17 -17.30 18.24
CA GLN A 219 -5.24 -16.56 18.93
C GLN A 219 -4.85 -16.18 20.36
N ASP A 220 -4.22 -17.08 21.12
CA ASP A 220 -3.75 -16.80 22.48
C ASP A 220 -2.69 -15.68 22.47
N ALA A 221 -1.84 -15.63 21.44
CA ALA A 221 -0.87 -14.56 21.25
C ALA A 221 -1.52 -13.20 20.89
N ILE A 222 -2.54 -13.21 20.03
CA ILE A 222 -3.37 -12.02 19.74
C ILE A 222 -4.04 -11.49 21.01
N ASP A 223 -4.61 -12.39 21.80
CA ASP A 223 -5.30 -12.06 23.04
C ASP A 223 -4.34 -11.44 24.05
N LYS A 224 -3.11 -11.98 24.16
CA LYS A 224 -2.08 -11.40 25.02
C LYS A 224 -1.61 -10.03 24.53
N ALA A 225 -1.45 -9.83 23.22
CA ALA A 225 -1.09 -8.54 22.65
C ALA A 225 -2.15 -7.47 22.98
N ASN A 226 -3.42 -7.81 22.86
CA ASN A 226 -4.53 -6.92 23.21
C ASN A 226 -4.56 -6.62 24.72
N GLU A 227 -4.34 -7.60 25.58
CA GLU A 227 -4.23 -7.38 27.04
C GLU A 227 -3.13 -6.37 27.38
N ILE A 228 -1.96 -6.48 26.74
CA ILE A 228 -0.85 -5.53 26.91
C ILE A 228 -1.24 -4.14 26.42
N PHE A 229 -1.93 -4.04 25.28
CA PHE A 229 -2.41 -2.76 24.77
C PHE A 229 -3.41 -2.10 25.73
N LEU A 230 -4.39 -2.84 26.25
CA LEU A 230 -5.40 -2.31 27.17
C LEU A 230 -4.81 -1.84 28.50
N THR A 231 -3.75 -2.51 28.98
CA THR A 231 -3.12 -2.19 30.26
C THR A 231 -2.05 -1.09 30.16
N SER A 232 -1.33 -1.01 29.04
CA SER A 232 -0.18 -0.11 28.89
C SER A 232 -0.38 1.02 27.88
N GLY A 233 -1.39 0.92 27.01
CA GLY A 233 -1.58 1.77 25.83
C GLY A 233 -0.55 1.54 24.72
N LYS A 234 0.38 0.59 24.89
CA LYS A 234 1.44 0.30 23.91
C LYS A 234 1.06 -0.90 23.05
N MET A 235 1.20 -0.73 21.75
CA MET A 235 1.14 -1.86 20.82
C MET A 235 2.42 -2.70 20.97
N VAL A 236 2.25 -4.01 20.98
CA VAL A 236 3.35 -4.97 20.90
C VAL A 236 3.28 -5.73 19.59
N ASP A 237 4.44 -6.05 19.03
CA ASP A 237 4.53 -6.82 17.81
C ASP A 237 4.20 -8.29 18.12
N LEU A 238 3.13 -8.83 17.53
CA LEU A 238 2.94 -10.26 17.36
C LEU A 238 3.71 -10.68 16.10
N TYR A 239 4.91 -11.22 16.30
CA TYR A 239 5.83 -11.60 15.25
C TYR A 239 5.56 -13.02 14.76
N ILE A 240 5.08 -13.12 13.52
CA ILE A 240 4.82 -14.38 12.81
C ILE A 240 6.07 -14.75 12.01
N ALA A 241 6.73 -15.81 12.45
CA ALA A 241 7.81 -16.49 11.72
C ALA A 241 7.29 -17.83 11.18
N GLY A 242 8.12 -18.58 10.45
CA GLY A 242 7.77 -19.95 10.05
C GLY A 242 6.53 -20.08 9.15
N PHE A 243 5.92 -21.27 9.18
CA PHE A 243 4.76 -21.62 8.37
C PHE A 243 3.67 -22.21 9.26
N HIS A 244 2.59 -21.47 9.46
CA HIS A 244 1.48 -21.86 10.33
C HIS A 244 0.29 -22.32 9.50
N LEU A 245 -0.10 -23.59 9.66
CA LEU A 245 -1.38 -24.08 9.13
C LEU A 245 -2.50 -23.73 10.12
N VAL A 246 -3.62 -23.24 9.64
CA VAL A 246 -4.77 -22.85 10.48
C VAL A 246 -6.08 -23.37 9.91
N LYS A 247 -6.98 -23.84 10.78
CA LYS A 247 -8.33 -24.32 10.39
C LYS A 247 -9.41 -23.29 10.65
N LEU A 248 -10.58 -23.44 10.04
CA LEU A 248 -11.75 -22.64 10.43
C LEU A 248 -12.06 -22.85 11.92
N ASN A 249 -12.37 -21.77 12.65
CA ASN A 249 -12.68 -21.85 14.06
C ASN A 249 -14.17 -22.17 14.24
N PRO A 250 -14.55 -23.39 14.70
CA PRO A 250 -15.96 -23.72 14.90
C PRO A 250 -16.65 -22.81 15.94
N ASN A 251 -15.87 -22.12 16.78
CA ASN A 251 -16.38 -21.21 17.79
C ASN A 251 -16.37 -19.73 17.36
N SER A 252 -15.98 -19.39 16.12
CA SER A 252 -16.06 -18.01 15.66
C SER A 252 -17.53 -17.56 15.59
N LEU A 253 -17.83 -16.41 16.17
CA LEU A 253 -19.17 -15.84 16.12
C LEU A 253 -19.47 -15.28 14.72
N GLY A 254 -20.75 -15.19 14.38
CA GLY A 254 -21.18 -14.55 13.15
C GLY A 254 -21.12 -13.02 13.24
N ILE A 255 -20.79 -12.38 12.12
CA ILE A 255 -20.88 -10.95 11.89
C ILE A 255 -21.95 -10.73 10.81
N GLY A 256 -22.98 -9.96 11.12
CA GLY A 256 -24.12 -9.74 10.22
C GLY A 256 -23.68 -9.24 8.84
N GLY A 257 -24.08 -9.97 7.79
CA GLY A 257 -23.75 -9.65 6.39
C GLY A 257 -22.34 -10.05 5.93
N GLU A 258 -21.43 -10.35 6.87
CA GLU A 258 -19.98 -10.33 6.58
C GLU A 258 -19.29 -11.68 6.83
N VAL A 259 -19.50 -12.30 7.99
CA VAL A 259 -18.83 -13.55 8.40
C VAL A 259 -19.87 -14.48 9.02
N ALA A 260 -20.04 -15.69 8.48
CA ALA A 260 -20.92 -16.69 9.08
C ALA A 260 -20.27 -17.33 10.32
N ALA A 261 -21.11 -17.78 11.27
CA ALA A 261 -20.63 -18.49 12.44
C ALA A 261 -19.84 -19.76 12.03
N GLY A 262 -18.74 -20.03 12.74
CA GLY A 262 -17.81 -21.10 12.39
C GLY A 262 -16.89 -20.85 11.19
N ARG A 263 -16.94 -19.67 10.54
CA ARG A 263 -16.19 -19.36 9.30
C ARG A 263 -15.08 -18.33 9.46
N GLY A 264 -14.86 -17.81 10.67
CA GLY A 264 -13.66 -17.03 11.00
C GLY A 264 -12.53 -17.95 11.47
N VAL A 265 -11.26 -17.61 11.20
CA VAL A 265 -10.11 -18.37 11.71
C VAL A 265 -9.52 -17.67 12.95
N LEU A 266 -9.10 -16.41 12.81
CA LEU A 266 -8.48 -15.60 13.86
C LEU A 266 -9.29 -14.32 14.11
N CYS A 267 -9.52 -14.00 15.38
CA CYS A 267 -10.15 -12.76 15.82
C CYS A 267 -9.08 -11.74 16.21
N ILE A 268 -8.82 -10.77 15.34
CA ILE A 268 -8.02 -9.60 15.71
C ILE A 268 -8.78 -8.71 16.70
N LYS A 269 -8.02 -8.01 17.55
CA LYS A 269 -8.53 -7.15 18.63
C LYS A 269 -7.85 -5.77 18.59
N PRO A 270 -8.44 -4.73 19.21
CA PRO A 270 -7.90 -3.37 19.16
C PRO A 270 -6.45 -3.30 19.64
N GLY A 271 -5.63 -2.47 18.99
CA GLY A 271 -4.24 -2.24 19.39
C GLY A 271 -3.26 -3.40 19.13
N VAL A 272 -3.68 -4.41 18.37
CA VAL A 272 -2.81 -5.54 17.99
C VAL A 272 -2.05 -5.23 16.69
N ARG A 273 -0.73 -5.49 16.70
CA ARG A 273 0.12 -5.47 15.51
C ARG A 273 0.59 -6.88 15.18
N ILE A 274 0.06 -7.46 14.12
CA ILE A 274 0.54 -8.72 13.56
C ILE A 274 1.58 -8.37 12.50
N CYS A 275 2.82 -8.84 12.65
CA CYS A 275 3.89 -8.55 11.72
C CYS A 275 4.84 -9.74 11.55
N GLY A 276 5.79 -9.65 10.60
CA GLY A 276 6.83 -10.67 10.43
C GLY A 276 7.02 -11.01 8.96
N PHE A 277 7.56 -12.20 8.69
CA PHE A 277 7.78 -12.71 7.32
C PHE A 277 7.23 -14.13 7.13
N GLY A 278 6.58 -14.68 8.16
CA GLY A 278 5.99 -16.01 8.14
C GLY A 278 4.72 -16.10 7.31
N THR A 279 4.23 -17.32 7.16
CA THR A 279 2.99 -17.64 6.43
C THR A 279 1.91 -18.15 7.36
N ILE A 280 0.69 -17.66 7.21
CA ILE A 280 -0.52 -18.26 7.77
C ILE A 280 -1.32 -18.83 6.60
N LYS A 281 -1.41 -20.16 6.51
CA LYS A 281 -2.13 -20.87 5.44
C LYS A 281 -3.40 -21.51 5.99
N LEU A 282 -4.53 -21.23 5.35
CA LEU A 282 -5.78 -21.91 5.63
C LEU A 282 -5.70 -23.37 5.18
N ASP A 283 -5.98 -24.31 6.09
CA ASP A 283 -6.04 -25.73 5.81
C ASP A 283 -7.01 -26.02 4.64
N PRO A 284 -6.59 -26.69 3.56
CA PRO A 284 -7.40 -26.84 2.34
C PRO A 284 -8.56 -27.83 2.48
N SER A 285 -8.70 -28.55 3.60
CA SER A 285 -9.76 -29.56 3.78
C SER A 285 -11.14 -28.98 4.07
N PHE A 286 -11.26 -27.65 4.27
CA PHE A 286 -12.55 -27.02 4.53
C PHE A 286 -13.51 -27.12 3.32
N SER A 287 -14.80 -27.11 3.62
CA SER A 287 -15.88 -27.19 2.62
C SER A 287 -16.92 -26.08 2.82
N GLY A 288 -17.87 -25.97 1.88
CA GLY A 288 -18.96 -24.98 1.93
C GLY A 288 -18.58 -23.61 1.38
N GLY A 289 -19.58 -22.77 1.10
CA GLY A 289 -19.42 -21.50 0.39
C GLY A 289 -19.87 -20.24 1.14
N SER A 290 -20.19 -20.33 2.43
CA SER A 290 -20.63 -19.17 3.23
C SER A 290 -19.47 -18.20 3.50
N SER A 291 -19.75 -16.91 3.60
CA SER A 291 -18.72 -15.89 3.86
C SER A 291 -17.95 -16.14 5.16
N GLY A 292 -16.63 -15.96 5.11
CA GLY A 292 -15.71 -16.11 6.23
C GLY A 292 -14.40 -15.37 6.01
N ALA A 293 -13.47 -15.48 6.96
CA ALA A 293 -12.17 -14.84 6.82
C ALA A 293 -11.05 -15.51 7.64
N ILE A 294 -9.80 -15.42 7.15
CA ILE A 294 -8.63 -15.85 7.92
C ILE A 294 -8.43 -14.89 9.11
N ILE A 295 -8.42 -13.59 8.87
CA ILE A 295 -8.37 -12.58 9.93
C ILE A 295 -9.64 -11.73 9.89
N THR A 296 -10.37 -11.67 11.01
CA THR A 296 -11.57 -10.84 11.18
C THR A 296 -11.74 -10.45 12.66
N ASN A 297 -12.82 -9.77 13.03
CA ASN A 297 -13.05 -9.20 14.36
C ASN A 297 -14.44 -9.53 14.90
N TRP A 298 -14.80 -10.82 14.97
CA TRP A 298 -16.12 -11.22 15.48
C TRP A 298 -16.38 -10.88 16.95
N ALA A 299 -15.36 -10.49 17.71
CA ALA A 299 -15.50 -9.99 19.08
C ALA A 299 -16.04 -8.55 19.16
N GLY A 300 -16.07 -7.81 18.05
CA GLY A 300 -16.58 -6.44 17.97
C GLY A 300 -15.70 -5.50 17.13
N PRO A 301 -16.08 -4.22 17.02
CA PRO A 301 -15.31 -3.18 16.34
C PRO A 301 -13.83 -3.18 16.72
N VAL A 302 -12.96 -2.87 15.75
CA VAL A 302 -11.52 -2.92 15.96
C VAL A 302 -10.84 -1.62 15.53
N ASP A 303 -10.04 -1.05 16.44
CA ASP A 303 -9.31 0.19 16.19
C ASP A 303 -7.82 0.03 16.44
N ASN A 304 -7.02 0.83 15.72
CA ASN A 304 -5.55 0.89 15.89
C ASN A 304 -4.88 -0.47 15.70
N CYS A 305 -5.23 -1.21 14.65
CA CYS A 305 -4.64 -2.51 14.34
C CYS A 305 -3.66 -2.41 13.17
N THR A 306 -2.65 -3.28 13.16
CA THR A 306 -1.72 -3.39 12.04
C THR A 306 -1.54 -4.84 11.63
N ILE A 307 -1.56 -5.11 10.32
CA ILE A 307 -1.15 -6.38 9.72
C ILE A 307 -0.06 -6.05 8.70
N GLN A 308 1.15 -6.55 8.94
CA GLN A 308 2.33 -6.08 8.21
C GLN A 308 3.26 -7.21 7.79
N ASP A 309 3.72 -7.18 6.53
CA ASP A 309 4.81 -8.01 5.98
C ASP A 309 4.64 -9.55 6.03
N ILE A 310 3.53 -10.06 6.58
CA ILE A 310 3.21 -11.50 6.62
C ILE A 310 2.61 -12.00 5.29
N THR A 311 2.64 -13.32 5.10
CA THR A 311 1.91 -14.01 4.03
C THR A 311 0.61 -14.63 4.55
N LEU A 312 -0.51 -14.38 3.87
CA LEU A 312 -1.79 -15.07 4.06
C LEU A 312 -2.12 -15.90 2.81
N ASP A 313 -2.26 -17.21 2.98
CA ASP A 313 -2.64 -18.15 1.90
C ASP A 313 -4.03 -18.73 2.16
N GLY A 314 -4.99 -18.41 1.29
CA GLY A 314 -6.38 -18.87 1.41
C GLY A 314 -6.66 -20.25 0.79
N SER A 315 -5.66 -20.90 0.20
CA SER A 315 -5.76 -22.24 -0.42
C SER A 315 -6.73 -22.35 -1.61
N TYR A 316 -6.95 -21.26 -2.35
CA TYR A 316 -7.72 -21.27 -3.59
C TYR A 316 -7.05 -22.07 -4.71
N GLY A 317 -7.82 -23.03 -5.24
CA GLY A 317 -7.36 -24.03 -6.20
C GLY A 317 -6.89 -25.33 -5.56
N GLU A 318 -6.72 -25.37 -4.23
CA GLU A 318 -6.44 -26.59 -3.45
C GLU A 318 -7.69 -27.03 -2.67
N SER A 319 -8.42 -26.08 -2.09
CA SER A 319 -9.64 -26.33 -1.32
C SER A 319 -10.85 -26.59 -2.21
N SER A 320 -11.76 -27.44 -1.72
CA SER A 320 -13.11 -27.64 -2.27
C SER A 320 -14.12 -26.59 -1.82
N GLY A 321 -13.80 -25.86 -0.73
CA GLY A 321 -14.62 -24.77 -0.19
C GLY A 321 -14.33 -23.43 -0.87
N SER A 322 -15.25 -22.49 -0.68
CA SER A 322 -15.15 -21.11 -1.18
C SER A 322 -15.59 -20.10 -0.13
N GLY A 323 -15.45 -18.80 -0.40
CA GLY A 323 -16.05 -17.75 0.44
C GLY A 323 -15.21 -17.29 1.63
N ILE A 324 -13.94 -17.70 1.74
CA ILE A 324 -13.03 -17.22 2.80
C ILE A 324 -12.13 -16.11 2.27
N THR A 325 -12.34 -14.88 2.75
CA THR A 325 -11.49 -13.71 2.47
C THR A 325 -10.21 -13.77 3.32
N ALA A 326 -9.07 -13.28 2.83
CA ALA A 326 -7.86 -13.30 3.65
C ALA A 326 -7.99 -12.39 4.87
N ILE A 327 -8.46 -11.16 4.69
CA ILE A 327 -8.73 -10.20 5.76
C ILE A 327 -10.13 -9.63 5.57
N ASN A 328 -11.03 -9.79 6.55
CA ASN A 328 -12.29 -9.06 6.61
C ASN A 328 -12.46 -8.43 7.98
N ILE A 329 -12.14 -7.14 8.09
CA ILE A 329 -12.30 -6.36 9.31
C ILE A 329 -13.48 -5.41 9.12
N VAL A 330 -14.40 -5.41 10.07
CA VAL A 330 -15.61 -4.59 10.01
C VAL A 330 -15.62 -3.49 11.07
N ASP A 331 -16.29 -2.39 10.77
CA ASP A 331 -16.55 -1.28 11.71
C ASP A 331 -15.27 -0.84 12.44
N SER A 332 -14.30 -0.33 11.67
CA SER A 332 -12.93 -0.11 12.16
C SER A 332 -12.40 1.30 11.97
N GLU A 333 -11.42 1.69 12.79
CA GLU A 333 -10.69 2.94 12.64
C GLU A 333 -9.18 2.75 12.78
N ASN A 334 -8.42 3.46 11.94
CA ASN A 334 -6.95 3.47 11.98
C ASN A 334 -6.34 2.06 11.84
N VAL A 335 -6.88 1.25 10.92
CA VAL A 335 -6.31 -0.05 10.56
C VAL A 335 -5.27 0.13 9.46
N THR A 336 -4.09 -0.45 9.64
CA THR A 336 -3.01 -0.44 8.62
C THR A 336 -2.71 -1.86 8.15
N ILE A 337 -2.88 -2.11 6.86
CA ILE A 337 -2.42 -3.31 6.17
C ILE A 337 -1.25 -2.89 5.28
N SER A 338 -0.05 -3.38 5.55
CA SER A 338 1.17 -2.90 4.87
C SER A 338 2.10 -4.02 4.46
N GLY A 339 2.58 -4.03 3.21
CA GLY A 339 3.58 -5.01 2.76
C GLY A 339 3.12 -6.48 2.77
N ALA A 340 1.85 -6.74 3.11
CA ALA A 340 1.32 -8.09 3.24
C ALA A 340 1.24 -8.78 1.87
N ARG A 341 1.59 -10.07 1.85
CA ARG A 341 1.41 -10.93 0.69
C ARG A 341 0.14 -11.76 0.88
N ILE A 342 -0.85 -11.60 0.02
CA ILE A 342 -2.11 -12.33 0.09
C ILE A 342 -2.24 -13.17 -1.16
N ILE A 343 -2.31 -14.49 -1.01
CA ILE A 343 -2.33 -15.41 -2.14
C ILE A 343 -3.48 -16.39 -2.02
N ASN A 344 -3.99 -16.82 -3.17
CA ASN A 344 -4.97 -17.89 -3.29
C ASN A 344 -6.17 -17.67 -2.35
N SER A 345 -6.73 -16.47 -2.27
CA SER A 345 -7.95 -16.27 -1.48
C SER A 345 -9.14 -16.91 -2.18
N THR A 346 -9.96 -17.67 -1.44
CA THR A 346 -11.18 -18.30 -1.98
C THR A 346 -12.39 -17.35 -2.03
N SER A 347 -12.15 -16.08 -1.70
CA SER A 347 -13.05 -14.93 -1.86
C SER A 347 -12.18 -13.71 -2.22
N GLY A 348 -12.29 -12.61 -1.47
CA GLY A 348 -11.48 -11.41 -1.69
C GLY A 348 -10.17 -11.36 -0.92
N GLY A 349 -9.35 -10.36 -1.23
CA GLY A 349 -8.07 -10.12 -0.55
C GLY A 349 -8.25 -9.42 0.79
N VAL A 350 -8.46 -8.09 0.75
CA VAL A 350 -8.58 -7.24 1.95
C VAL A 350 -9.90 -6.50 1.95
N TYR A 351 -10.77 -6.82 2.90
CA TYR A 351 -12.05 -6.17 3.12
C TYR A 351 -12.01 -5.36 4.41
N LEU A 352 -12.31 -4.07 4.30
CA LEU A 352 -12.58 -3.15 5.41
C LEU A 352 -14.03 -2.68 5.29
N ARG A 353 -14.95 -3.46 5.86
CA ARG A 353 -16.39 -3.39 5.55
C ARG A 353 -17.24 -2.93 6.74
N LYS A 354 -18.55 -2.90 6.56
CA LYS A 354 -19.50 -2.53 7.61
C LYS A 354 -20.33 -3.75 7.99
N SER A 355 -20.46 -4.03 9.29
CA SER A 355 -21.43 -5.03 9.75
C SER A 355 -22.87 -4.54 9.52
N SER A 356 -23.74 -5.42 9.06
CA SER A 356 -25.18 -5.12 8.92
C SER A 356 -25.86 -4.82 10.26
N GLY A 357 -25.28 -5.28 11.37
CA GLY A 357 -25.77 -5.03 12.73
C GLY A 357 -25.23 -3.75 13.39
N SER A 358 -24.30 -3.04 12.73
CA SER A 358 -23.68 -1.84 13.29
C SER A 358 -24.57 -0.61 13.12
N SER A 359 -24.65 0.23 14.16
CA SER A 359 -25.38 1.51 14.14
C SER A 359 -24.56 2.66 13.55
N GLY A 360 -23.26 2.48 13.32
CA GLY A 360 -22.38 3.49 12.73
C GLY A 360 -22.56 3.60 11.21
N ASP A 361 -22.36 4.80 10.68
CA ASP A 361 -22.47 5.07 9.24
C ASP A 361 -21.30 4.49 8.43
N TYR A 362 -20.11 4.38 9.04
CA TYR A 362 -18.87 4.02 8.36
C TYR A 362 -18.44 2.59 8.67
N GLY A 363 -17.99 1.85 7.66
CA GLY A 363 -17.36 0.54 7.84
C GLY A 363 -15.88 0.63 8.17
N CYS A 364 -15.18 1.63 7.62
CA CYS A 364 -13.80 1.90 8.00
C CYS A 364 -13.43 3.39 7.94
N LYS A 365 -12.57 3.82 8.86
CA LYS A 365 -12.10 5.20 8.96
C LYS A 365 -10.59 5.28 9.04
N ASN A 366 -10.00 6.30 8.42
CA ASN A 366 -8.59 6.67 8.58
C ASN A 366 -7.60 5.50 8.38
N SER A 367 -7.99 4.52 7.55
CA SER A 367 -7.28 3.24 7.39
C SER A 367 -6.40 3.24 6.14
N LYS A 368 -5.41 2.36 6.12
CA LYS A 368 -4.35 2.32 5.10
C LYS A 368 -4.16 0.90 4.59
N ILE A 369 -4.13 0.73 3.27
CA ILE A 369 -3.76 -0.51 2.60
C ILE A 369 -2.62 -0.17 1.63
N ILE A 370 -1.38 -0.48 2.02
CA ILE A 370 -0.19 0.08 1.37
C ILE A 370 0.82 -1.02 1.01
N GLY A 371 1.36 -0.97 -0.21
CA GLY A 371 2.52 -1.83 -0.56
C GLY A 371 2.23 -3.34 -0.55
N CYS A 372 0.97 -3.75 -0.55
CA CYS A 372 0.59 -5.16 -0.46
C CYS A 372 0.66 -5.85 -1.83
N ASN A 373 0.95 -7.15 -1.84
CA ASN A 373 0.94 -7.99 -3.04
C ASN A 373 -0.16 -9.03 -2.94
N LEU A 374 -1.25 -8.82 -3.68
CA LEU A 374 -2.40 -9.71 -3.71
C LEU A 374 -2.39 -10.49 -5.03
N ASN A 375 -2.45 -11.82 -4.97
CA ASN A 375 -2.36 -12.67 -6.16
C ASN A 375 -3.38 -13.82 -6.15
N LYS A 376 -4.06 -14.04 -7.28
CA LYS A 376 -5.00 -15.15 -7.51
C LYS A 376 -6.14 -15.16 -6.49
N LEU A 377 -7.08 -14.23 -6.68
CA LEU A 377 -8.22 -14.01 -5.78
C LEU A 377 -9.51 -14.44 -6.48
N ALA A 378 -10.32 -15.24 -5.80
CA ALA A 378 -11.56 -15.75 -6.36
C ALA A 378 -12.68 -14.70 -6.47
N TYR A 379 -12.50 -13.50 -5.92
CA TYR A 379 -13.44 -12.38 -6.02
C TYR A 379 -12.71 -11.01 -6.04
N ILE A 380 -13.14 -10.03 -5.24
CA ILE A 380 -12.61 -8.66 -5.23
C ILE A 380 -11.23 -8.57 -4.57
N GLY A 381 -10.33 -7.76 -5.14
CA GLY A 381 -9.01 -7.52 -4.59
C GLY A 381 -9.02 -6.84 -3.21
N ILE A 382 -9.37 -5.57 -3.21
CA ILE A 382 -9.54 -4.75 -2.02
C ILE A 382 -10.94 -4.18 -2.04
N GLN A 383 -11.68 -4.31 -0.94
CA GLN A 383 -13.00 -3.69 -0.78
C GLN A 383 -13.05 -2.84 0.47
N CYS A 384 -13.59 -1.64 0.34
CA CYS A 384 -13.94 -0.80 1.48
C CYS A 384 -15.41 -0.40 1.40
N GLU A 385 -16.18 -0.73 2.45
CA GLU A 385 -17.59 -0.34 2.55
C GLU A 385 -17.74 0.85 3.48
N LYS A 386 -18.43 1.87 2.98
CA LYS A 386 -18.64 3.20 3.57
C LYS A 386 -17.38 3.75 4.23
N PRO A 387 -16.27 3.86 3.48
CA PRO A 387 -15.02 4.35 4.04
C PRO A 387 -15.00 5.86 4.24
N ASN A 388 -14.24 6.35 5.21
CA ASN A 388 -13.95 7.77 5.37
C ASN A 388 -12.47 8.00 5.66
N GLY A 389 -11.75 8.65 4.73
CA GLY A 389 -10.32 8.95 4.91
C GLY A 389 -9.39 7.75 4.71
N VAL A 390 -9.76 6.82 3.82
CA VAL A 390 -8.95 5.60 3.55
C VAL A 390 -7.94 5.84 2.43
N ILE A 391 -6.73 5.30 2.59
CA ILE A 391 -5.65 5.33 1.60
C ILE A 391 -5.35 3.92 1.10
N ILE A 392 -5.47 3.71 -0.21
CA ILE A 392 -5.10 2.47 -0.91
C ILE A 392 -3.98 2.82 -1.90
N SER A 393 -2.74 2.49 -1.55
CA SER A 393 -1.60 2.92 -2.36
C SER A 393 -0.50 1.91 -2.56
N GLN A 394 0.19 1.95 -3.71
CA GLN A 394 1.37 1.13 -3.98
C GLN A 394 1.10 -0.39 -3.89
N ASN A 395 -0.15 -0.83 -4.03
CA ASN A 395 -0.49 -2.24 -4.01
C ASN A 395 -0.36 -2.85 -5.40
N THR A 396 0.01 -4.12 -5.44
CA THR A 396 -0.03 -4.94 -6.66
C THR A 396 -1.15 -5.96 -6.51
N ILE A 397 -2.11 -5.96 -7.45
CA ILE A 397 -3.19 -6.95 -7.51
C ILE A 397 -3.07 -7.67 -8.85
N ASN A 398 -2.67 -8.93 -8.77
CA ASN A 398 -2.52 -9.83 -9.91
C ASN A 398 -3.65 -10.85 -9.88
N GLU A 399 -4.57 -10.78 -10.85
CA GLU A 399 -5.65 -11.76 -11.03
C GLU A 399 -6.72 -11.73 -9.92
N SER A 400 -7.54 -10.69 -9.90
CA SER A 400 -8.89 -10.76 -9.31
C SER A 400 -9.89 -11.23 -10.37
N THR A 401 -10.81 -12.12 -10.00
CA THR A 401 -11.91 -12.55 -10.90
C THR A 401 -12.98 -11.46 -11.06
N ASP A 402 -13.11 -10.60 -10.04
CA ASP A 402 -13.96 -9.41 -10.04
C ASP A 402 -13.07 -8.16 -9.93
N ASN A 403 -13.58 -7.06 -9.37
CA ASN A 403 -12.90 -5.77 -9.30
C ASN A 403 -11.57 -5.85 -8.56
N SER A 404 -10.53 -5.14 -9.03
CA SER A 404 -9.30 -5.05 -8.26
C SER A 404 -9.50 -4.21 -7.00
N ILE A 405 -10.15 -3.06 -7.11
CA ILE A 405 -10.50 -2.21 -5.97
C ILE A 405 -11.97 -1.82 -6.07
N ASP A 406 -12.70 -1.98 -4.97
CA ASP A 406 -14.12 -1.69 -4.87
C ASP A 406 -14.40 -0.81 -3.64
N ILE A 407 -15.08 0.32 -3.87
CA ILE A 407 -15.50 1.26 -2.84
C ILE A 407 -17.02 1.33 -2.86
N GLU A 408 -17.64 0.83 -1.82
CA GLU A 408 -19.10 0.80 -1.69
C GLU A 408 -19.58 1.87 -0.71
N GLY A 409 -20.06 3.02 -1.20
CA GLY A 409 -20.43 4.16 -0.37
C GLY A 409 -21.92 4.37 -0.13
N ASN A 410 -22.78 3.41 -0.47
CA ASN A 410 -24.20 3.71 -0.64
C ASN A 410 -24.88 4.24 0.64
N ASN A 411 -25.52 5.41 0.52
CA ASN A 411 -26.55 5.86 1.45
C ASN A 411 -27.94 5.51 0.89
N SER A 412 -28.54 4.41 1.37
CA SER A 412 -29.86 3.96 0.92
C SER A 412 -31.00 4.93 1.25
N SER A 413 -30.78 5.88 2.16
CA SER A 413 -31.78 6.88 2.56
C SER A 413 -31.74 8.16 1.72
N SER A 414 -30.77 8.29 0.82
CA SER A 414 -30.56 9.50 0.01
C SER A 414 -30.18 9.17 -1.43
N THR A 415 -30.53 10.06 -2.36
CA THR A 415 -30.02 10.03 -3.74
C THR A 415 -28.92 11.05 -3.98
N THR A 416 -28.64 11.93 -3.01
CA THR A 416 -27.76 13.09 -3.20
C THR A 416 -26.31 12.83 -2.83
N VAL A 417 -26.01 12.25 -1.67
CA VAL A 417 -24.63 12.05 -1.20
C VAL A 417 -24.53 10.68 -0.53
N GLY A 418 -23.57 9.87 -0.99
CA GLY A 418 -23.21 8.62 -0.32
C GLY A 418 -22.36 8.86 0.94
N PHE A 419 -22.15 7.82 1.73
CA PHE A 419 -21.33 7.89 2.95
C PHE A 419 -19.83 7.90 2.66
N SER A 420 -19.40 7.33 1.53
CA SER A 420 -17.97 7.19 1.24
C SER A 420 -17.35 8.54 0.91
N GLU A 421 -16.28 8.92 1.62
CA GLU A 421 -15.59 10.17 1.36
C GLU A 421 -14.08 10.17 1.65
N ARG A 422 -13.36 11.12 1.02
CA ARG A 422 -11.93 11.40 1.25
C ARG A 422 -11.03 10.18 1.01
N ILE A 423 -11.29 9.45 -0.07
CA ILE A 423 -10.56 8.23 -0.43
C ILE A 423 -9.40 8.57 -1.36
N ILE A 424 -8.23 7.99 -1.12
CA ILE A 424 -7.06 8.12 -1.99
C ILE A 424 -6.70 6.74 -2.54
N ILE A 425 -6.84 6.54 -3.85
CA ILE A 425 -6.41 5.34 -4.56
C ILE A 425 -5.26 5.73 -5.48
N SER A 426 -4.02 5.42 -5.09
CA SER A 426 -2.85 5.92 -5.81
C SER A 426 -1.73 4.94 -6.05
N ASN A 427 -1.09 5.05 -7.22
CA ASN A 427 0.13 4.30 -7.56
C ASN A 427 -0.01 2.77 -7.44
N ASN A 428 -1.20 2.22 -7.68
CA ASN A 428 -1.42 0.76 -7.65
C ASN A 428 -1.18 0.14 -9.04
N SER A 429 -0.77 -1.13 -9.06
CA SER A 429 -0.66 -1.96 -10.27
C SER A 429 -1.73 -3.04 -10.25
N LEU A 430 -2.68 -2.99 -11.18
CA LEU A 430 -3.93 -3.76 -11.12
C LEU A 430 -4.14 -4.63 -12.37
N SER A 431 -4.56 -5.87 -12.16
CA SER A 431 -4.97 -6.80 -13.22
C SER A 431 -6.22 -7.56 -12.80
N SER A 432 -7.32 -7.37 -13.54
CA SER A 432 -8.66 -7.84 -13.16
C SER A 432 -9.46 -8.40 -14.35
N LEU A 433 -10.23 -9.46 -14.08
CA LEU A 433 -11.24 -9.98 -15.00
C LEU A 433 -12.59 -9.25 -14.89
N GLY A 434 -12.82 -8.50 -13.82
CA GLY A 434 -13.91 -7.55 -13.66
C GLY A 434 -13.47 -6.13 -14.05
N HIS A 435 -13.72 -5.15 -13.16
CA HIS A 435 -13.29 -3.77 -13.34
C HIS A 435 -11.93 -3.49 -12.69
N GLY A 436 -11.25 -2.42 -13.10
CA GLY A 436 -10.03 -1.97 -12.41
C GLY A 436 -10.38 -1.38 -11.05
N ILE A 437 -11.04 -0.21 -11.05
CA ILE A 437 -11.47 0.49 -9.84
C ILE A 437 -12.97 0.79 -9.96
N PHE A 438 -13.74 0.32 -8.99
CA PHE A 438 -15.16 0.63 -8.87
C PHE A 438 -15.39 1.60 -7.71
N LEU A 439 -15.83 2.81 -8.03
CA LEU A 439 -16.17 3.85 -7.08
C LEU A 439 -17.70 4.03 -6.99
N GLU A 440 -18.38 3.41 -6.03
CA GLU A 440 -19.84 3.51 -5.86
C GLU A 440 -20.21 4.51 -4.77
N SER A 441 -21.02 5.51 -5.10
CA SER A 441 -21.54 6.50 -4.13
C SER A 441 -20.47 7.14 -3.24
N CYS A 442 -19.34 7.53 -3.82
CA CYS A 442 -18.22 8.15 -3.10
C CYS A 442 -17.96 9.58 -3.54
N GLY A 443 -17.67 10.46 -2.59
CA GLY A 443 -17.26 11.83 -2.85
C GLY A 443 -15.84 12.17 -2.40
N ASN A 444 -15.29 13.26 -2.95
CA ASN A 444 -13.95 13.75 -2.59
C ASN A 444 -12.84 12.69 -2.77
N ALA A 445 -12.97 11.79 -3.74
CA ALA A 445 -11.99 10.75 -4.01
C ALA A 445 -10.89 11.23 -4.96
N ILE A 446 -9.67 10.75 -4.74
CA ILE A 446 -8.52 10.96 -5.62
C ILE A 446 -8.07 9.59 -6.15
N ILE A 447 -8.21 9.39 -7.46
CA ILE A 447 -7.74 8.20 -8.18
C ILE A 447 -6.60 8.63 -9.08
N SER A 448 -5.35 8.36 -8.68
CA SER A 448 -4.19 8.89 -9.39
C SER A 448 -2.98 7.97 -9.55
N GLY A 449 -2.31 8.03 -10.70
CA GLY A 449 -1.05 7.30 -10.91
C GLY A 449 -1.20 5.77 -10.95
N ASN A 450 -2.42 5.23 -11.06
CA ASN A 450 -2.63 3.79 -11.09
C ASN A 450 -2.35 3.23 -12.49
N SER A 451 -1.77 2.03 -12.58
CA SER A 451 -1.58 1.29 -13.81
C SER A 451 -2.48 0.06 -13.79
N MET A 452 -3.40 -0.06 -14.75
CA MET A 452 -4.42 -1.12 -14.73
C MET A 452 -4.66 -1.78 -16.08
N LYS A 453 -4.92 -3.10 -15.99
CA LYS A 453 -5.45 -3.95 -17.05
C LYS A 453 -6.78 -4.54 -16.57
N SER A 454 -7.86 -4.26 -17.28
CA SER A 454 -9.20 -4.75 -16.91
C SER A 454 -9.91 -5.33 -18.12
N LYS A 455 -10.65 -6.44 -17.92
CA LYS A 455 -11.50 -7.00 -18.97
C LYS A 455 -12.84 -6.25 -19.06
N GLY A 456 -13.38 -5.83 -17.92
CA GLY A 456 -14.46 -4.86 -17.83
C GLY A 456 -13.94 -3.43 -17.92
N ASP A 457 -14.82 -2.48 -17.58
CA ASP A 457 -14.47 -1.06 -17.54
C ASP A 457 -13.24 -0.80 -16.64
N GLY A 458 -12.38 0.14 -17.02
CA GLY A 458 -11.19 0.48 -16.24
C GLY A 458 -11.54 1.10 -14.90
N ILE A 459 -12.21 2.25 -14.94
CA ILE A 459 -12.74 2.94 -13.76
C ILE A 459 -14.24 3.15 -13.95
N ILE A 460 -15.03 2.75 -12.95
CA ILE A 460 -16.45 3.10 -12.88
C ILE A 460 -16.67 4.14 -11.80
N SER A 461 -17.29 5.25 -12.18
CA SER A 461 -17.77 6.29 -11.29
C SER A 461 -19.28 6.16 -11.13
N ASN A 462 -19.66 5.57 -10.00
CA ASN A 462 -20.99 5.24 -9.51
C ASN A 462 -21.72 4.10 -10.24
N ARG A 463 -22.83 3.63 -9.66
CA ARG A 463 -23.85 2.72 -10.24
C ARG A 463 -25.10 2.65 -9.34
N ILE A 464 -24.96 2.96 -8.06
CA ILE A 464 -26.00 2.83 -7.03
C ILE A 464 -26.71 4.19 -6.80
N ASN A 465 -27.81 4.21 -6.04
CA ASN A 465 -28.76 5.30 -5.89
C ASN A 465 -28.18 6.65 -5.44
N SER A 466 -27.21 6.67 -4.52
CA SER A 466 -26.62 7.92 -4.01
C SER A 466 -25.46 8.40 -4.90
N SER A 467 -25.29 9.72 -5.06
CA SER A 467 -24.34 10.27 -6.02
C SER A 467 -22.87 10.02 -5.66
N SER A 468 -22.01 10.05 -6.70
CA SER A 468 -20.56 10.13 -6.56
C SER A 468 -20.08 11.48 -7.09
N ALA A 469 -19.46 12.31 -6.26
CA ALA A 469 -19.20 13.69 -6.62
C ALA A 469 -17.88 14.28 -6.12
N PHE A 470 -17.38 15.32 -6.80
CA PHE A 470 -16.15 16.02 -6.40
C PHE A 470 -14.91 15.14 -6.43
N ASN A 471 -14.85 14.22 -7.38
CA ASN A 471 -13.74 13.28 -7.52
C ASN A 471 -12.67 13.79 -8.50
N GLN A 472 -11.48 13.21 -8.42
CA GLN A 472 -10.38 13.46 -9.34
C GLN A 472 -9.86 12.14 -9.90
N ILE A 473 -9.83 12.00 -11.22
CA ILE A 473 -9.31 10.83 -11.91
C ILE A 473 -8.16 11.29 -12.82
N THR A 474 -6.92 11.16 -12.33
CA THR A 474 -5.77 11.83 -12.95
C THR A 474 -4.56 10.94 -13.15
N ASN A 475 -3.86 11.10 -14.26
CA ASN A 475 -2.55 10.44 -14.48
C ASN A 475 -2.58 8.89 -14.35
N ASN A 476 -3.71 8.24 -14.62
CA ASN A 476 -3.81 6.78 -14.60
C ASN A 476 -3.47 6.20 -15.98
N THR A 477 -2.85 5.02 -16.01
CA THR A 477 -2.73 4.20 -17.22
C THR A 477 -3.79 3.12 -17.22
N ILE A 478 -4.71 3.16 -18.19
CA ILE A 478 -5.86 2.26 -18.29
C ILE A 478 -5.76 1.50 -19.60
N SER A 479 -5.69 0.19 -19.53
CA SER A 479 -5.55 -0.67 -20.71
C SER A 479 -6.50 -1.86 -20.70
N ALA A 480 -6.84 -2.36 -21.88
CA ALA A 480 -7.53 -3.63 -22.00
C ALA A 480 -6.74 -4.79 -21.41
N TYR A 481 -7.45 -5.76 -20.85
CA TYR A 481 -6.84 -6.99 -20.32
C TYR A 481 -6.16 -7.81 -21.42
N SER A 482 -6.84 -7.94 -22.56
CA SER A 482 -6.38 -8.62 -23.78
C SER A 482 -7.00 -7.93 -24.99
N GLY A 483 -6.38 -8.05 -26.16
CA GLY A 483 -6.55 -7.19 -27.35
C GLY A 483 -7.93 -7.01 -28.00
N ASP A 484 -9.02 -7.46 -27.39
CA ASP A 484 -10.37 -7.05 -27.77
C ASP A 484 -11.28 -7.07 -26.53
N ASP A 485 -11.58 -5.90 -25.98
CA ASP A 485 -12.59 -5.75 -24.93
C ASP A 485 -13.67 -4.76 -25.38
N ALA A 486 -14.94 -5.13 -25.18
CA ALA A 486 -16.10 -4.27 -25.47
C ALA A 486 -16.32 -3.21 -24.37
N SER A 487 -15.29 -2.90 -23.58
CA SER A 487 -15.40 -2.11 -22.36
C SER A 487 -14.91 -0.67 -22.54
N SER A 488 -15.32 0.19 -21.62
CA SER A 488 -14.88 1.60 -21.59
C SER A 488 -13.69 1.77 -20.67
N ALA A 489 -12.83 2.75 -20.93
CA ALA A 489 -11.75 3.06 -20.00
C ALA A 489 -12.30 3.69 -18.71
N ILE A 490 -13.13 4.71 -18.84
CA ILE A 490 -13.78 5.38 -17.72
C ILE A 490 -15.28 5.49 -18.01
N ARG A 491 -16.09 4.94 -17.10
CA ARG A 491 -17.55 4.94 -17.21
C ARG A 491 -18.17 5.76 -16.07
N PHE A 492 -19.02 6.71 -16.44
CA PHE A 492 -19.84 7.50 -15.55
C PHE A 492 -21.27 7.03 -15.68
N ILE A 493 -21.87 6.56 -14.59
CA ILE A 493 -23.23 6.02 -14.62
C ILE A 493 -24.05 6.46 -13.42
N ASN A 494 -25.35 6.54 -13.63
CA ASN A 494 -26.38 6.90 -12.66
C ASN A 494 -26.31 8.37 -12.20
N SER A 495 -25.59 8.67 -11.13
CA SER A 495 -25.49 10.03 -10.59
C SER A 495 -24.04 10.40 -10.31
N VAL A 496 -23.46 11.26 -11.14
CA VAL A 496 -22.09 11.74 -10.98
C VAL A 496 -22.04 13.27 -11.08
N GLY A 497 -21.32 13.90 -10.16
CA GLY A 497 -21.20 15.36 -10.05
C GLY A 497 -19.76 15.86 -9.96
N GLY A 498 -19.47 17.05 -10.51
CA GLY A 498 -18.29 17.84 -10.12
C GLY A 498 -16.94 17.13 -10.20
N THR A 499 -16.77 16.19 -11.14
CA THR A 499 -15.59 15.32 -11.20
C THR A 499 -14.62 15.77 -12.30
N ALA A 500 -13.33 15.86 -11.95
CA ALA A 500 -12.26 16.27 -12.84
C ALA A 500 -11.47 15.06 -13.38
N VAL A 501 -11.18 15.06 -14.68
CA VAL A 501 -10.55 13.92 -15.38
C VAL A 501 -9.50 14.42 -16.36
N PHE A 502 -8.21 14.18 -16.10
CA PHE A 502 -7.14 14.68 -16.97
C PHE A 502 -5.82 13.90 -16.82
N GLY A 503 -4.98 13.95 -17.85
CA GLY A 503 -3.65 13.35 -17.86
C GLY A 503 -3.63 11.81 -17.90
N ASN A 504 -4.78 11.16 -18.09
CA ASN A 504 -4.83 9.69 -18.15
C ASN A 504 -4.31 9.17 -19.50
N PHE A 505 -3.68 7.99 -19.48
CA PHE A 505 -3.23 7.25 -20.65
C PHE A 505 -4.16 6.07 -20.88
N ILE A 506 -4.95 6.10 -21.95
CA ILE A 506 -5.96 5.08 -22.26
C ILE A 506 -5.53 4.30 -23.49
N LYS A 507 -5.52 2.96 -23.39
CA LYS A 507 -5.01 2.07 -24.43
C LYS A 507 -5.98 0.93 -24.73
N ASN A 508 -6.25 0.70 -26.02
CA ASN A 508 -6.91 -0.52 -26.52
C ASN A 508 -8.32 -0.78 -25.94
N LYS A 509 -9.07 0.26 -25.62
CA LYS A 509 -10.45 0.16 -25.08
C LYS A 509 -11.48 0.41 -26.17
N HIS A 510 -12.67 -0.16 -26.05
CA HIS A 510 -13.77 0.10 -26.99
C HIS A 510 -14.20 1.57 -26.99
N SER A 511 -14.28 2.16 -25.80
CA SER A 511 -14.54 3.60 -25.64
C SER A 511 -13.62 4.21 -24.61
N ALA A 512 -13.16 5.45 -24.82
CA ALA A 512 -12.35 6.13 -23.82
C ALA A 512 -13.23 6.55 -22.63
N PHE A 513 -14.33 7.23 -22.90
CA PHE A 513 -15.28 7.68 -21.89
C PHE A 513 -16.69 7.22 -22.24
N LYS A 514 -17.43 6.75 -21.24
CA LYS A 514 -18.85 6.38 -21.39
C LYS A 514 -19.71 7.11 -20.36
N PHE A 515 -20.83 7.66 -20.80
CA PHE A 515 -21.74 8.45 -19.98
C PHE A 515 -23.16 7.88 -20.07
N GLU A 516 -23.72 7.53 -18.92
CA GLU A 516 -25.04 6.93 -18.79
C GLU A 516 -25.82 7.59 -17.65
N SER A 517 -27.01 8.12 -17.93
CA SER A 517 -27.89 8.77 -16.94
C SER A 517 -27.37 10.14 -16.44
N GLY A 518 -27.73 10.52 -15.20
CA GLY A 518 -27.57 11.82 -14.54
C GLY A 518 -26.13 12.23 -14.26
N ILE A 519 -25.44 12.68 -15.31
CA ILE A 519 -24.07 13.16 -15.24
C ILE A 519 -24.07 14.69 -15.31
N ASP A 520 -23.47 15.33 -14.30
CA ASP A 520 -23.48 16.78 -14.14
C ASP A 520 -22.11 17.36 -13.76
N GLY A 521 -21.76 18.50 -14.33
CA GLY A 521 -20.57 19.28 -13.93
C GLY A 521 -19.26 18.51 -14.04
N LEU A 522 -19.11 17.63 -15.04
CA LEU A 522 -17.81 17.00 -15.33
C LEU A 522 -16.85 18.00 -15.97
N ASP A 523 -15.58 17.89 -15.61
CA ASP A 523 -14.49 18.60 -16.27
C ASP A 523 -13.45 17.60 -16.79
N ILE A 524 -13.59 17.24 -18.06
CA ILE A 524 -12.65 16.34 -18.74
C ILE A 524 -11.62 17.20 -19.47
N GLY A 525 -10.43 17.31 -18.92
CA GLY A 525 -9.27 17.95 -19.57
C GLY A 525 -8.64 17.06 -20.65
N VAL A 526 -7.39 17.34 -20.99
CA VAL A 526 -6.65 16.54 -21.99
C VAL A 526 -6.27 15.18 -21.40
N ASN A 527 -6.53 14.11 -22.15
CA ASN A 527 -6.04 12.76 -21.89
C ASN A 527 -5.39 12.20 -23.17
N TYR A 528 -4.57 11.15 -23.02
CA TYR A 528 -3.78 10.53 -24.09
C TYR A 528 -4.37 9.18 -24.47
N LEU A 529 -4.83 9.05 -25.71
CA LEU A 529 -5.60 7.90 -26.18
C LEU A 529 -4.83 7.17 -27.28
N THR A 530 -4.86 5.84 -27.28
CA THR A 530 -4.34 5.02 -28.39
C THR A 530 -5.15 3.72 -28.51
N GLY A 531 -5.35 3.24 -29.73
CA GLY A 531 -6.09 2.00 -29.98
C GLY A 531 -7.56 2.03 -29.53
N ILE A 532 -8.21 3.19 -29.52
CA ILE A 532 -9.65 3.26 -29.20
C ILE A 532 -10.44 2.75 -30.41
N SER A 533 -11.25 1.71 -30.23
CA SER A 533 -11.89 1.03 -31.37
C SER A 533 -13.15 1.73 -31.88
N THR A 534 -13.89 2.45 -31.02
CA THR A 534 -15.24 2.93 -31.38
C THR A 534 -15.49 4.39 -31.02
N PHE A 535 -15.45 4.78 -29.74
CA PHE A 535 -15.82 6.13 -29.31
C PHE A 535 -14.79 6.77 -28.39
N ILE A 536 -14.44 8.03 -28.64
CA ILE A 536 -13.77 8.84 -27.63
C ILE A 536 -14.78 9.18 -26.53
N PHE A 537 -15.90 9.81 -26.87
CA PHE A 537 -16.99 10.11 -25.93
C PHE A 537 -18.28 9.36 -26.29
N ASN A 538 -18.55 8.24 -25.61
CA ASN A 538 -19.78 7.48 -25.78
C ASN A 538 -20.88 8.03 -24.84
N VAL A 539 -21.80 8.82 -25.40
CA VAL A 539 -22.96 9.36 -24.69
C VAL A 539 -24.18 8.49 -24.99
N ALA A 540 -24.71 7.82 -23.97
CA ALA A 540 -25.87 6.96 -24.15
C ALA A 540 -27.17 7.74 -24.42
N LYS A 541 -28.20 7.03 -24.88
CA LYS A 541 -29.58 7.52 -25.09
C LYS A 541 -30.26 7.87 -23.74
N TYR A 542 -29.87 8.98 -23.09
CA TYR A 542 -30.52 9.47 -21.87
C TYR A 542 -30.72 10.99 -21.90
N ALA A 543 -31.80 11.47 -21.27
CA ALA A 543 -32.20 12.88 -21.30
C ALA A 543 -31.28 13.83 -20.48
N SER A 544 -30.43 13.29 -19.61
CA SER A 544 -29.69 14.07 -18.59
C SER A 544 -28.22 13.69 -18.47
N SER A 545 -27.53 13.44 -19.57
CA SER A 545 -26.08 13.17 -19.56
C SER A 545 -25.27 14.41 -19.94
N LEU A 546 -24.17 14.64 -19.20
CA LEU A 546 -23.19 15.72 -19.41
C LEU A 546 -23.70 17.14 -19.15
N VAL A 547 -24.73 17.31 -18.34
CA VAL A 547 -25.26 18.65 -18.02
C VAL A 547 -24.13 19.52 -17.45
N ARG A 548 -24.04 20.79 -17.88
CA ARG A 548 -23.04 21.77 -17.40
C ARG A 548 -21.57 21.30 -17.46
N SER A 549 -21.26 20.33 -18.32
CA SER A 549 -19.94 19.70 -18.37
C SER A 549 -19.02 20.37 -19.39
N ARG A 550 -17.72 20.27 -19.17
CA ARG A 550 -16.66 20.69 -20.10
C ARG A 550 -15.86 19.47 -20.56
N LEU A 551 -15.73 19.34 -21.88
CA LEU A 551 -14.98 18.30 -22.57
C LEU A 551 -13.88 18.95 -23.41
N GLY A 552 -12.64 18.85 -22.95
CA GLY A 552 -11.45 19.36 -23.63
C GLY A 552 -11.02 18.50 -24.82
N ALA A 553 -10.08 19.03 -25.61
CA ALA A 553 -9.50 18.31 -26.74
C ALA A 553 -8.63 17.14 -26.25
N GLN A 554 -9.03 15.91 -26.55
CA GLN A 554 -8.23 14.73 -26.24
C GLN A 554 -7.07 14.59 -27.23
N PHE A 555 -5.92 14.08 -26.78
CA PHE A 555 -4.79 13.78 -27.65
C PHE A 555 -4.84 12.30 -28.06
N VAL A 556 -4.99 12.04 -29.36
CA VAL A 556 -5.15 10.68 -29.90
C VAL A 556 -3.93 10.31 -30.74
N TYR A 557 -3.20 9.28 -30.30
CA TYR A 557 -2.13 8.67 -31.08
C TYR A 557 -2.72 7.76 -32.15
N GLY A 558 -2.53 8.12 -33.41
CA GLY A 558 -3.04 7.41 -34.58
C GLY A 558 -3.92 8.28 -35.48
N ASN A 559 -4.52 7.65 -36.49
CA ASN A 559 -5.46 8.25 -37.42
C ASN A 559 -6.90 7.79 -37.15
N GLN A 560 -7.87 8.49 -37.74
CA GLN A 560 -9.20 7.93 -37.93
C GLN A 560 -9.27 7.16 -39.24
N ALA A 561 -9.86 5.96 -39.19
CA ALA A 561 -10.21 5.17 -40.36
C ALA A 561 -11.74 4.97 -40.35
N GLU A 562 -12.40 5.37 -41.45
CA GLU A 562 -13.87 5.30 -41.56
C GLU A 562 -14.61 5.98 -40.38
N GLY A 563 -14.07 7.09 -39.90
CA GLY A 563 -14.59 7.85 -38.77
C GLY A 563 -14.25 7.29 -37.38
N LYS A 564 -13.64 6.11 -37.26
CA LYS A 564 -13.28 5.50 -35.97
C LYS A 564 -11.87 5.85 -35.50
N PRO A 565 -11.66 6.11 -34.20
CA PRO A 565 -12.70 6.25 -33.18
C PRO A 565 -13.55 7.51 -33.43
N TYR A 566 -14.86 7.35 -33.35
CA TYR A 566 -15.81 8.46 -33.46
C TYR A 566 -15.56 9.43 -32.31
N THR A 567 -15.56 10.73 -32.60
CA THR A 567 -15.29 11.74 -31.58
C THR A 567 -16.33 11.71 -30.47
N THR A 568 -17.60 11.54 -30.82
CA THR A 568 -18.71 11.36 -29.88
C THR A 568 -19.77 10.41 -30.44
N SER A 569 -20.69 9.93 -29.59
CA SER A 569 -22.00 9.47 -30.06
C SER A 569 -22.71 10.56 -30.88
N PRO A 570 -23.66 10.22 -31.78
CA PRO A 570 -24.30 11.19 -32.68
C PRO A 570 -24.95 12.37 -31.95
N ARG A 571 -24.71 13.58 -32.43
CA ARG A 571 -25.30 14.84 -31.93
C ARG A 571 -26.26 15.41 -32.97
N ASN A 572 -27.36 16.03 -32.52
CA ASN A 572 -28.39 16.66 -33.36
C ASN A 572 -29.13 15.70 -34.33
N SER A 573 -29.14 14.39 -34.05
CA SER A 573 -29.85 13.40 -34.87
C SER A 573 -31.37 13.43 -34.60
N PRO A 574 -32.24 13.81 -35.56
CA PRO A 574 -33.64 14.21 -35.31
C PRO A 574 -34.57 13.14 -34.70
N GLY A 575 -34.23 11.85 -34.82
CA GLY A 575 -35.00 10.73 -34.24
C GLY A 575 -34.24 9.95 -33.15
N ASN A 576 -33.04 10.40 -32.78
CA ASN A 576 -32.12 9.60 -31.99
C ASN A 576 -31.38 10.47 -30.94
N TYR A 577 -32.13 10.88 -29.91
CA TYR A 577 -31.72 11.86 -28.88
C TYR A 577 -31.09 13.14 -29.47
N PRO A 578 -31.90 13.97 -30.16
CA PRO A 578 -31.41 15.19 -30.81
C PRO A 578 -30.74 16.19 -29.84
N ALA A 579 -31.01 16.07 -28.54
CA ALA A 579 -30.50 16.93 -27.47
C ALA A 579 -29.20 16.42 -26.80
N ARG A 580 -28.50 15.40 -27.33
CA ARG A 580 -27.21 14.98 -26.75
C ARG A 580 -26.24 16.17 -26.70
N MET A 581 -25.71 16.47 -25.51
CA MET A 581 -24.84 17.61 -25.22
C MET A 581 -25.47 19.02 -25.38
N SER A 582 -26.80 19.17 -25.36
CA SER A 582 -27.44 20.50 -25.51
C SER A 582 -27.51 21.32 -24.21
N TYR A 583 -27.29 20.72 -23.03
CA TYR A 583 -27.51 21.35 -21.73
C TYR A 583 -26.28 22.09 -21.17
N ARG A 584 -25.86 23.16 -21.86
CA ARG A 584 -24.67 23.97 -21.51
C ARG A 584 -23.39 23.12 -21.43
N VAL A 585 -23.13 22.34 -22.47
CA VAL A 585 -21.91 21.54 -22.59
C VAL A 585 -20.91 22.27 -23.46
N SER A 586 -19.68 22.42 -22.98
CA SER A 586 -18.56 22.89 -23.79
C SER A 586 -17.80 21.67 -24.32
N TYR A 587 -17.59 21.62 -25.64
CA TYR A 587 -16.90 20.51 -26.30
C TYR A 587 -15.83 21.07 -27.25
N SER A 588 -14.63 20.50 -27.18
CA SER A 588 -13.52 20.76 -28.10
C SER A 588 -13.18 19.49 -28.87
N GLN A 589 -12.98 19.61 -30.18
CA GLN A 589 -12.65 18.47 -31.05
C GLN A 589 -11.31 17.82 -30.62
N PRO A 590 -11.21 16.47 -30.62
CA PRO A 590 -9.95 15.76 -30.39
C PRO A 590 -8.87 16.11 -31.41
N HIS A 591 -7.61 15.97 -31.01
CA HIS A 591 -6.44 16.13 -31.87
C HIS A 591 -5.84 14.75 -32.21
N PHE A 592 -5.80 14.40 -33.49
CA PHE A 592 -5.22 13.16 -34.00
C PHE A 592 -3.78 13.40 -34.48
N SER A 593 -2.83 12.56 -34.07
CA SER A 593 -1.41 12.77 -34.35
C SER A 593 -0.97 12.45 -35.78
N GLU A 594 -1.70 11.59 -36.50
CA GLU A 594 -1.27 11.04 -37.81
C GLU A 594 -2.10 11.53 -39.01
N ILE A 595 -3.12 12.40 -38.81
CA ILE A 595 -3.84 13.06 -39.92
C ILE A 595 -3.51 14.56 -39.94
N ALA A 596 -3.30 15.10 -41.15
CA ALA A 596 -3.21 16.53 -41.42
C ALA A 596 -4.57 17.29 -41.37
N GLY A 597 -5.46 16.99 -40.40
CA GLY A 597 -6.80 17.57 -40.31
C GLY A 597 -7.57 17.15 -39.04
N ASN A 598 -8.68 17.84 -38.72
CA ASN A 598 -9.42 17.73 -37.45
C ASN A 598 -10.17 16.39 -37.20
N GLY A 599 -10.01 15.40 -38.08
CA GLY A 599 -10.85 14.20 -38.09
C GLY A 599 -12.32 14.49 -38.46
N GLU A 600 -13.12 13.44 -38.58
CA GLU A 600 -14.57 13.53 -38.71
C GLU A 600 -15.18 13.91 -37.37
N ASP A 601 -15.87 15.05 -37.33
CA ASP A 601 -16.68 15.43 -36.17
C ASP A 601 -18.16 15.15 -36.44
N ASN A 602 -18.83 14.60 -35.43
CA ASN A 602 -20.25 14.23 -35.52
C ASN A 602 -20.57 13.34 -36.73
N MET A 603 -19.61 12.48 -37.10
CA MET A 603 -19.68 11.54 -38.23
C MET A 603 -19.86 12.24 -39.59
N VAL A 604 -19.45 13.51 -39.71
CA VAL A 604 -19.41 14.24 -40.97
C VAL A 604 -18.11 13.90 -41.70
N TYR A 605 -18.22 13.12 -42.77
CA TYR A 605 -17.05 12.72 -43.57
C TYR A 605 -16.95 13.46 -44.90
N LYS A 606 -18.02 14.15 -45.31
CA LYS A 606 -18.09 14.90 -46.57
C LYS A 606 -18.90 16.18 -46.39
N THR A 607 -18.42 17.26 -46.97
CA THR A 607 -19.12 18.54 -47.06
C THR A 607 -19.07 19.05 -48.49
N GLY A 608 -19.95 19.98 -48.83
CA GLY A 608 -19.93 20.63 -50.13
C GLY A 608 -21.01 21.70 -50.26
N VAL A 609 -21.18 22.21 -51.47
CA VAL A 609 -22.20 23.20 -51.80
C VAL A 609 -23.05 22.65 -52.94
N LEU A 610 -24.37 22.75 -52.80
CA LEU A 610 -25.29 22.30 -53.85
C LEU A 610 -25.00 23.02 -55.18
N GLN A 611 -24.96 22.25 -56.26
CA GLN A 611 -24.66 22.76 -57.59
C GLN A 611 -25.93 22.88 -58.42
N LEU A 612 -26.09 23.99 -59.13
CA LEU A 612 -27.24 24.21 -60.01
C LEU A 612 -27.18 23.20 -61.17
N ASN A 613 -28.29 22.51 -61.43
CA ASN A 613 -28.45 21.73 -62.64
C ASN A 613 -29.09 22.60 -63.71
N SER A 614 -28.37 22.86 -64.80
CA SER A 614 -28.85 23.72 -65.89
C SER A 614 -30.10 23.16 -66.59
N THR A 615 -30.24 21.83 -66.64
CA THR A 615 -31.38 21.16 -67.29
C THR A 615 -32.64 21.26 -66.45
N TRP A 616 -32.50 21.23 -65.12
CA TRP A 616 -33.63 21.38 -64.20
C TRP A 616 -33.97 22.84 -63.90
N SER A 617 -33.05 23.77 -64.22
CA SER A 617 -33.09 25.16 -63.75
C SER A 617 -33.22 25.26 -62.21
N GLY A 618 -32.57 24.36 -61.48
CA GLY A 618 -32.66 24.27 -60.04
C GLY A 618 -31.61 23.35 -59.42
N TYR A 619 -31.53 23.34 -58.09
CA TYR A 619 -30.62 22.48 -57.32
C TYR A 619 -31.23 21.10 -57.02
N ALA A 620 -32.54 20.98 -57.19
CA ALA A 620 -33.31 19.77 -56.99
C ALA A 620 -34.46 19.68 -58.00
N VAL A 621 -34.95 18.47 -58.26
CA VAL A 621 -36.15 18.21 -59.06
C VAL A 621 -37.05 17.21 -58.33
N TYR A 622 -38.36 17.37 -58.44
CA TYR A 622 -39.33 16.39 -57.95
C TYR A 622 -39.74 15.46 -59.10
N THR A 623 -39.44 14.17 -58.95
CA THR A 623 -39.72 13.15 -59.98
C THR A 623 -40.02 11.81 -59.33
N SER A 624 -40.96 11.06 -59.90
CA SER A 624 -41.33 9.72 -59.43
C SER A 624 -41.63 9.64 -57.92
N GLY A 625 -42.33 10.65 -57.38
CA GLY A 625 -42.71 10.70 -55.96
C GLY A 625 -41.59 11.08 -54.99
N ASN A 626 -40.40 11.44 -55.48
CA ASN A 626 -39.24 11.74 -54.65
C ASN A 626 -38.57 13.05 -55.07
N THR A 627 -37.89 13.69 -54.12
CA THR A 627 -36.99 14.80 -54.41
C THR A 627 -35.59 14.28 -54.73
N VAL A 628 -35.02 14.75 -55.83
CA VAL A 628 -33.70 14.36 -56.36
C VAL A 628 -32.78 15.58 -56.40
N LEU A 629 -31.60 15.47 -55.80
CA LEU A 629 -30.57 16.50 -55.74
C LEU A 629 -29.50 16.29 -56.82
N ASN A 630 -28.91 17.39 -57.28
CA ASN A 630 -27.86 17.36 -58.31
C ASN A 630 -26.52 16.92 -57.73
N GLY A 631 -26.00 15.79 -58.22
CA GLY A 631 -24.71 15.21 -57.83
C GLY A 631 -24.81 14.00 -56.89
N SER A 632 -23.70 13.28 -56.76
CA SER A 632 -23.52 12.22 -55.75
C SER A 632 -23.10 12.83 -54.42
N LEU A 633 -24.04 12.94 -53.48
CA LEU A 633 -23.85 13.63 -52.20
C LEU A 633 -23.50 12.69 -51.04
N GLY A 634 -23.52 11.37 -51.26
CA GLY A 634 -23.19 10.36 -50.24
C GLY A 634 -23.51 8.96 -50.74
N SER A 635 -23.86 8.07 -49.82
CA SER A 635 -24.30 6.69 -50.07
C SER A 635 -25.72 6.44 -49.58
N ALA A 636 -26.41 5.45 -50.13
CA ALA A 636 -27.74 5.06 -49.66
C ALA A 636 -27.70 4.66 -48.16
N GLY A 637 -28.65 5.18 -47.38
CA GLY A 637 -28.73 4.97 -45.94
C GLY A 637 -28.04 6.04 -45.08
N GLU A 638 -27.24 6.91 -45.69
CA GLU A 638 -26.60 8.06 -45.03
C GLU A 638 -27.54 9.26 -44.89
N PHE A 639 -27.08 10.30 -44.19
CA PHE A 639 -27.90 11.46 -43.86
C PHE A 639 -27.26 12.76 -44.35
N LEU A 640 -28.09 13.71 -44.75
CA LEU A 640 -27.68 15.05 -45.19
C LEU A 640 -28.26 16.11 -44.24
N ALA A 641 -27.42 17.05 -43.83
CA ALA A 641 -27.84 18.29 -43.20
C ALA A 641 -27.68 19.44 -44.21
N ILE A 642 -28.78 20.10 -44.56
CA ILE A 642 -28.83 21.17 -45.57
C ILE A 642 -29.75 22.27 -45.03
N ASN A 643 -29.25 23.50 -44.90
CA ASN A 643 -30.03 24.67 -44.46
C ASN A 643 -30.86 24.43 -43.17
N GLY A 644 -30.26 23.77 -42.17
CA GLY A 644 -30.92 23.45 -40.90
C GLY A 644 -31.99 22.34 -40.97
N LYS A 645 -32.16 21.71 -42.14
CA LYS A 645 -33.07 20.58 -42.37
C LYS A 645 -32.27 19.30 -42.55
N TYR A 646 -32.91 18.17 -42.25
CA TYR A 646 -32.28 16.86 -42.26
C TYR A 646 -32.98 15.93 -43.24
N TYR A 647 -32.17 15.21 -44.01
CA TYR A 647 -32.62 14.29 -45.04
C TYR A 647 -31.91 12.94 -44.90
N LYS A 648 -32.54 11.87 -45.35
CA LYS A 648 -31.94 10.55 -45.49
C LYS A 648 -31.80 10.23 -46.97
N ILE A 649 -30.63 9.75 -47.36
CA ILE A 649 -30.34 9.33 -48.73
C ILE A 649 -31.00 7.97 -48.97
N SER A 650 -31.95 7.91 -49.89
CA SER A 650 -32.64 6.66 -50.25
C SER A 650 -31.93 5.92 -51.38
N SER A 651 -31.36 6.64 -52.35
CA SER A 651 -30.57 6.08 -53.45
C SER A 651 -29.61 7.12 -54.02
N VAL A 652 -28.53 6.66 -54.66
CA VAL A 652 -27.50 7.50 -55.28
C VAL A 652 -27.07 6.91 -56.61
N THR A 653 -26.88 7.78 -57.60
CA THR A 653 -26.19 7.49 -58.86
C THR A 653 -24.92 8.35 -58.97
N ALA A 654 -24.21 8.27 -60.09
CA ALA A 654 -23.04 9.12 -60.32
C ALA A 654 -23.38 10.63 -60.36
N SER A 655 -24.61 11.00 -60.72
CA SER A 655 -25.03 12.39 -60.95
C SER A 655 -26.23 12.84 -60.12
N GLU A 656 -26.84 11.96 -59.33
CA GLU A 656 -28.09 12.26 -58.63
C GLU A 656 -28.13 11.61 -57.25
N THR A 657 -28.77 12.30 -56.30
CA THR A 657 -29.03 11.79 -54.95
C THR A 657 -30.51 11.93 -54.62
N THR A 658 -31.20 10.81 -54.39
CA THR A 658 -32.61 10.81 -53.99
C THR A 658 -32.72 10.89 -52.47
N VAL A 659 -33.62 11.75 -51.96
CA VAL A 659 -33.73 12.02 -50.54
C VAL A 659 -35.15 11.90 -49.99
N THR A 660 -35.26 11.51 -48.73
CA THR A 660 -36.45 11.64 -47.88
C THR A 660 -36.17 12.64 -46.78
N LYS A 661 -37.18 13.39 -46.31
CA LYS A 661 -37.02 14.47 -45.33
C LYS A 661 -37.54 14.05 -43.95
N TRP A 662 -36.86 14.51 -42.89
CA TRP A 662 -37.38 14.35 -41.53
C TRP A 662 -38.63 15.21 -41.33
N ASP A 663 -39.76 14.58 -41.01
CA ASP A 663 -41.06 15.25 -40.82
C ASP A 663 -41.45 15.47 -39.35
N GLY A 664 -40.58 15.08 -38.41
CA GLY A 664 -40.86 15.07 -36.97
C GLY A 664 -41.09 13.69 -36.39
N THR A 665 -41.42 12.69 -37.22
CA THR A 665 -41.66 11.31 -36.81
C THR A 665 -40.75 10.32 -37.53
N GLY A 666 -40.45 10.57 -38.80
CA GLY A 666 -39.65 9.70 -39.64
C GLY A 666 -39.11 10.44 -40.85
N TYR A 667 -38.37 9.71 -41.69
CA TYR A 667 -37.91 10.21 -42.97
C TYR A 667 -38.88 9.78 -44.06
N THR A 668 -39.61 10.73 -44.64
CA THR A 668 -40.67 10.46 -45.63
C THR A 668 -40.34 11.03 -47.02
N PRO A 669 -40.74 10.35 -48.10
CA PRO A 669 -40.62 10.88 -49.46
C PRO A 669 -41.63 12.01 -49.69
N GLY A 670 -41.33 12.92 -50.61
CA GLY A 670 -42.19 14.04 -50.95
C GLY A 670 -41.50 15.06 -51.85
N ASP A 671 -42.23 16.12 -52.19
CA ASP A 671 -41.70 17.29 -52.90
C ASP A 671 -41.15 18.29 -51.90
N PHE A 672 -39.83 18.41 -51.89
CA PHE A 672 -39.06 19.30 -51.04
C PHE A 672 -38.17 20.22 -51.88
N THR A 673 -38.47 20.39 -53.16
CA THR A 673 -37.65 21.20 -54.08
C THR A 673 -37.48 22.65 -53.59
N SER A 674 -38.48 23.20 -52.91
CA SER A 674 -38.44 24.52 -52.27
C SER A 674 -37.45 24.64 -51.10
N ASP A 675 -36.96 23.52 -50.54
CA ASP A 675 -35.90 23.55 -49.55
C ASP A 675 -34.51 23.87 -50.17
N PHE A 676 -34.40 23.81 -51.50
CA PHE A 676 -33.16 23.89 -52.28
C PHE A 676 -33.21 25.00 -53.33
N ASP A 677 -33.62 26.20 -52.92
CA ASP A 677 -33.74 27.40 -53.78
C ASP A 677 -32.40 28.12 -54.03
N LEU A 678 -31.38 27.81 -53.24
CA LEU A 678 -30.04 28.39 -53.32
C LEU A 678 -28.95 27.31 -53.27
N ALA A 679 -27.72 27.72 -53.56
CA ALA A 679 -26.52 26.91 -53.41
C ALA A 679 -26.16 26.73 -51.93
N TYR A 680 -26.98 26.00 -51.18
CA TYR A 680 -26.75 25.75 -49.76
C TYR A 680 -25.54 24.84 -49.54
N ALA A 681 -24.81 25.09 -48.45
CA ALA A 681 -23.84 24.14 -47.95
C ALA A 681 -24.55 22.89 -47.43
N TYR A 682 -23.93 21.72 -47.65
CA TYR A 682 -24.39 20.45 -47.10
C TYR A 682 -23.27 19.77 -46.30
N SER A 683 -23.69 18.95 -45.34
CA SER A 683 -22.83 17.98 -44.65
C SER A 683 -23.45 16.60 -44.78
N THR A 684 -22.63 15.60 -45.10
CA THR A 684 -23.04 14.19 -45.21
C THR A 684 -22.53 13.45 -43.98
N HIS A 685 -23.48 12.90 -43.23
CA HIS A 685 -23.22 12.08 -42.06
C HIS A 685 -23.25 10.61 -42.43
N ARG A 686 -22.37 9.81 -41.81
CA ARG A 686 -22.40 8.35 -41.91
C ARG A 686 -23.74 7.79 -41.42
N ALA A 687 -24.08 6.56 -41.83
CA ALA A 687 -25.31 5.89 -41.41
C ALA A 687 -25.44 5.77 -39.87
N GLU A 688 -24.32 5.59 -39.17
CA GLU A 688 -24.22 5.55 -37.71
C GLU A 688 -24.84 6.78 -37.02
N TRP A 689 -24.81 7.94 -37.67
CA TRP A 689 -25.35 9.18 -37.10
C TRP A 689 -26.86 9.11 -36.84
N GLY A 690 -27.60 8.44 -37.73
CA GLY A 690 -29.03 8.22 -37.55
C GLY A 690 -29.37 6.98 -36.72
N ASN A 691 -28.43 6.03 -36.57
CA ASN A 691 -28.71 4.69 -36.06
C ASN A 691 -28.20 4.42 -34.63
N LEU A 692 -27.23 5.18 -34.09
CA LEU A 692 -26.55 4.93 -32.79
C LEU A 692 -26.99 5.80 -31.59
#